data_AF-V7FZV4-F1
#
_entry.id   AF-V7FZV4-F1
#
_cell.length_a   1.000
_cell.length_b   1.000
_cell.length_c   1.000
_cell.angle_alpha   90.00
_cell.angle_beta   90.00
_cell.angle_gamma   90.00
#
_symmetry.space_group_name_H-M   'P 1'
#
loop_
_entity.id
_entity.type
_entity.pdbx_description
1 polymer ?
#
loop_
_entity_poly.entity_id
_entity_poly.type
_entity_poly.pdbx_seq_one_letter_code
_entity_poly.pdbx_strand_id
1 'polypeptide(L)'
;MNTARFSESVTGKIVDGVLIVTIENPPVNALSLHVRAGLMAALGRAASDEVSAVVLTAIGRTFIGGADIKEFGKPAIGPTLPDVIEAMESFAKPIVAAVGGAALGGGCEIALACHYRVASKAASFGLPEVKLGLVPGAGGTQRLPRLIGTVAAIDLIGTGRPANADEALALGLIDTIADDLPEGALDVARRLVGQPLRRTGALSVPRSQPEADAAAARKVLSRSRGQIAPAEAVRLVRAASTARLEDGLVHERATFLRLRDSREAAALRHVFFAERQASKVDRLEGITPRKVETVGIVGTGLMGAGIAVSALNAGYRVIGIEQNDDAAAKGYERIAGLLDKSVQSGRLTDHARREALSRFEAASDAGRLVQADLVIEAVFDDLAVKTELFRKLDRIVRPDAILATNTSYLNPDEIASATARPGRIAGLHFFSPANVMRLTEVVDCAATAPDVLASAIAFVRKLGKLPVVCGVTEGFIGNRLYSAYRREAEFMVEDGAAPEEVDAALEAWGFPMGIFAVNDMAGLEIAWARRKRQAAMRDPQARYVEIADRLCEAGRFGRKTGRGWYDYSDGERRSDPQVAALIEAVRAAKDIVPRRFSPDEIVTRLLAAMADEGKALLAEGIAARASDIDLVMINGYGFPAHKGGPMFRAGEV
;
A
#
# COMPACT_ATOMS: atom_id res chain seq x y z
N MET A 1 22.08 29.41 29.17
CA MET A 1 22.17 29.73 27.73
C MET A 1 20.75 29.81 27.19
N ASN A 2 20.35 30.94 26.60
CA ASN A 2 18.98 31.15 26.13
C ASN A 2 18.76 30.44 24.79
N THR A 3 17.74 29.60 24.72
CA THR A 3 17.22 29.03 23.47
C THR A 3 16.55 30.15 22.66
N ALA A 4 17.04 30.40 21.45
CA ALA A 4 16.41 31.30 20.50
C ALA A 4 15.26 30.59 19.78
N ARG A 5 14.16 31.31 19.54
CA ARG A 5 13.05 30.83 18.72
C ARG A 5 13.07 31.55 17.37
N PHE A 6 13.10 30.79 16.28
CA PHE A 6 13.14 31.30 14.91
C PHE A 6 11.77 31.24 14.23
N SER A 7 10.93 30.29 14.64
CA SER A 7 9.50 30.23 14.32
C SER A 7 8.77 29.39 15.38
N GLU A 8 7.48 29.15 15.20
CA GLU A 8 6.71 28.27 16.10
C GLU A 8 7.24 26.83 16.18
N SER A 9 7.96 26.36 15.15
CA SER A 9 8.50 24.99 15.07
C SER A 9 10.01 24.90 14.89
N VAL A 10 10.72 26.02 14.90
CA VAL A 10 12.18 26.02 14.75
C VAL A 10 12.80 26.84 15.87
N THR A 11 13.69 26.19 16.61
CA THR A 11 14.44 26.80 17.70
C THR A 11 15.93 26.58 17.50
N GLY A 12 16.77 27.27 18.26
CA GLY A 12 18.18 26.93 18.32
C GLY A 12 18.89 27.39 19.57
N LYS A 13 20.02 26.74 19.83
CA LYS A 13 20.93 27.03 20.95
C LYS A 13 22.36 27.00 20.45
N ILE A 14 23.20 27.89 20.95
CA ILE A 14 24.64 27.89 20.65
C ILE A 14 25.34 27.08 21.73
N VAL A 15 26.15 26.11 21.31
CA VAL A 15 27.02 25.29 22.17
C VAL A 15 28.41 25.33 21.56
N ASP A 16 29.38 25.90 22.27
CA ASP A 16 30.78 26.01 21.83
C ASP A 16 30.95 26.55 20.40
N GLY A 17 30.22 27.63 20.09
CA GLY A 17 30.22 28.27 18.76
C GLY A 17 29.41 27.55 17.68
N VAL A 18 28.78 26.41 17.99
CA VAL A 18 27.92 25.69 17.04
C VAL A 18 26.45 26.01 17.32
N LEU A 19 25.72 26.53 16.32
CA LEU A 19 24.28 26.72 16.43
C LEU A 19 23.55 25.40 16.13
N ILE A 20 22.97 24.81 17.16
CA ILE A 20 22.11 23.62 17.04
C ILE A 20 20.70 24.10 16.74
N VAL A 21 20.24 23.92 15.50
CA VAL A 21 18.90 24.23 15.01
C VAL A 21 18.03 22.99 15.13
N THR A 22 16.92 23.10 15.86
CA THR A 22 16.01 21.98 16.13
C THR A 22 14.64 22.27 15.53
N ILE A 23 14.16 21.34 14.68
CA ILE A 23 12.80 21.34 14.15
C ILE A 23 11.89 20.51 15.07
N GLU A 24 10.76 21.08 15.42
CA GLU A 24 9.68 20.41 16.15
C GLU A 24 8.32 20.85 15.57
N ASN A 25 7.84 20.11 14.58
CA ASN A 25 6.55 20.30 13.92
C ASN A 25 5.80 18.95 13.85
N PRO A 26 5.28 18.43 14.97
CA PRO A 26 4.66 17.11 15.01
C PRO A 26 3.45 17.01 14.07
N PRO A 27 3.13 15.80 13.56
CA PRO A 27 3.72 14.51 13.94
C PRO A 27 4.94 14.10 13.11
N VAL A 28 5.23 14.77 11.99
CA VAL A 28 6.24 14.32 11.01
C VAL A 28 7.24 15.39 10.60
N ASN A 29 7.30 16.51 11.31
CA ASN A 29 8.19 17.63 10.99
C ASN A 29 8.02 18.10 9.55
N ALA A 30 6.77 18.28 9.12
CA ALA A 30 6.45 18.67 7.74
C ALA A 30 7.05 20.05 7.43
N LEU A 31 7.52 20.24 6.17
CA LEU A 31 8.09 21.49 5.68
C LEU A 31 6.99 22.52 5.36
N SER A 32 6.26 22.92 6.40
CA SER A 32 5.33 24.04 6.37
C SER A 32 6.06 25.37 6.19
N LEU A 33 5.31 26.42 5.87
CA LEU A 33 5.84 27.78 5.73
C LEU A 33 6.63 28.22 6.95
N HIS A 34 6.13 27.97 8.17
CA HIS A 34 6.82 28.36 9.39
C HIS A 34 8.09 27.56 9.66
N VAL A 35 8.18 26.31 9.21
CA VAL A 35 9.44 25.55 9.25
C VAL A 35 10.42 26.15 8.26
N ARG A 36 10.01 26.38 7.00
CA ARG A 36 10.87 26.98 5.96
C ARG A 36 11.37 28.38 6.36
N ALA A 37 10.48 29.24 6.85
CA ALA A 37 10.82 30.58 7.33
C ALA A 37 11.72 30.52 8.58
N GLY A 38 11.45 29.58 9.50
CA GLY A 38 12.28 29.36 10.68
C GLY A 38 13.70 28.92 10.33
N LEU A 39 13.87 28.06 9.32
CA LEU A 39 15.19 27.68 8.81
C LEU A 39 15.94 28.87 8.20
N MET A 40 15.28 29.71 7.41
CA MET A 40 15.89 30.93 6.87
C MET A 40 16.32 31.90 7.98
N ALA A 41 15.48 32.11 8.99
CA ALA A 41 15.82 32.94 10.15
C ALA A 41 16.99 32.36 10.96
N ALA A 42 17.06 31.04 11.10
CA ALA A 42 18.18 30.36 11.74
C ALA A 42 19.50 30.55 10.98
N LEU A 43 19.48 30.48 9.64
CA LEU A 43 20.65 30.80 8.80
C LEU A 43 21.07 32.27 8.97
N GLY A 44 20.11 33.19 9.05
CA GLY A 44 20.37 34.60 9.37
C GLY A 44 21.12 34.77 10.69
N ARG A 45 20.72 34.04 11.74
CA ARG A 45 21.45 34.03 13.02
C ARG A 45 22.81 33.37 12.91
N ALA A 46 22.93 32.27 12.16
CA ALA A 46 24.18 31.56 11.96
C ALA A 46 25.23 32.41 11.21
N ALA A 47 24.83 33.47 10.50
CA ALA A 47 25.75 34.37 9.83
C ALA A 47 26.62 35.18 10.83
N SER A 48 26.16 35.40 12.06
CA SER A 48 26.90 36.13 13.10
C SER A 48 28.24 35.49 13.48
N ASP A 49 29.21 36.29 13.91
CA ASP A 49 30.58 35.84 14.25
C ASP A 49 30.65 34.89 15.44
N GLU A 50 29.62 34.89 16.30
CA GLU A 50 29.49 33.96 17.43
C GLU A 50 29.26 32.50 17.00
N VAL A 51 28.84 32.28 15.75
CA VAL A 51 28.53 30.97 15.21
C VAL A 51 29.58 30.58 14.19
N SER A 52 30.25 29.45 14.39
CA SER A 52 31.26 28.90 13.48
C SER A 52 30.72 27.76 12.61
N ALA A 53 29.66 27.07 13.04
CA ALA A 53 28.99 26.00 12.30
C ALA A 53 27.52 25.82 12.74
N VAL A 54 26.76 25.06 11.96
CA VAL A 54 25.35 24.73 12.23
C VAL A 54 25.16 23.22 12.29
N VAL A 55 24.43 22.74 13.29
CA VAL A 55 23.86 21.38 13.32
C VAL A 55 22.35 21.50 13.15
N LEU A 56 21.80 20.89 12.12
CA LEU A 56 20.36 20.81 11.90
C LEU A 56 19.83 19.45 12.36
N THR A 57 18.90 19.44 13.30
CA THR A 57 18.26 18.22 13.81
C THR A 57 16.75 18.40 14.00
N ALA A 58 16.05 17.34 14.39
CA ALA A 58 14.62 17.39 14.66
C ALA A 58 14.21 16.45 15.81
N ILE A 59 13.10 16.79 16.48
CA ILE A 59 12.53 15.99 17.56
C ILE A 59 11.53 14.98 17.00
N GLY A 60 11.54 13.76 17.54
CA GLY A 60 10.60 12.70 17.21
C GLY A 60 11.17 11.61 16.28
N ARG A 61 10.29 10.78 15.72
CA ARG A 61 10.67 9.62 14.88
C ARG A 61 11.00 9.96 13.42
N THR A 62 10.77 11.21 13.03
CA THR A 62 10.92 11.70 11.67
C THR A 62 11.84 12.90 11.73
N PHE A 63 12.88 12.95 10.91
CA PHE A 63 13.69 14.16 10.78
C PHE A 63 12.84 15.24 10.10
N ILE A 64 12.47 15.00 8.85
CA ILE A 64 11.55 15.82 8.06
C ILE A 64 10.80 14.87 7.11
N GLY A 65 9.48 14.81 7.22
CA GLY A 65 8.64 13.85 6.48
C GLY A 65 8.29 14.25 5.04
N GLY A 66 8.68 15.45 4.62
CA GLY A 66 8.40 16.01 3.31
C GLY A 66 7.63 17.33 3.40
N ALA A 67 7.01 17.73 2.28
CA ALA A 67 6.20 18.94 2.22
C ALA A 67 4.95 18.85 3.11
N ASP A 68 4.48 19.98 3.63
CA ASP A 68 3.22 20.01 4.37
C ASP A 68 2.05 19.79 3.43
N ILE A 69 1.41 18.65 3.63
CA ILE A 69 0.20 18.20 2.98
C ILE A 69 -0.92 19.25 3.06
N LYS A 70 -1.04 20.00 4.17
CA LYS A 70 -2.07 21.04 4.34
C LYS A 70 -1.86 22.25 3.42
N GLU A 71 -0.67 22.37 2.82
CA GLU A 71 -0.33 23.42 1.85
C GLU A 71 -0.57 22.97 0.40
N PHE A 72 -0.92 21.71 0.17
CA PHE A 72 -1.13 21.20 -1.19
C PHE A 72 -2.37 21.86 -1.82
N GLY A 73 -2.25 22.26 -3.08
CA GLY A 73 -3.32 22.96 -3.81
C GLY A 73 -3.47 24.45 -3.47
N LYS A 74 -2.67 24.99 -2.54
CA LYS A 74 -2.65 26.42 -2.21
C LYS A 74 -1.56 27.16 -3.02
N PRO A 75 -1.69 28.49 -3.23
CA PRO A 75 -0.62 29.29 -3.82
C PRO A 75 0.68 29.15 -3.04
N ALA A 76 1.82 29.13 -3.74
CA ALA A 76 3.12 29.05 -3.09
C ALA A 76 3.43 30.37 -2.37
N ILE A 77 3.68 30.31 -1.07
CA ILE A 77 4.11 31.45 -0.25
C ILE A 77 5.58 31.23 0.15
N GLY A 78 6.40 32.26 -0.09
CA GLY A 78 7.83 32.25 0.20
C GLY A 78 8.14 32.32 1.70
N PRO A 79 9.30 31.80 2.15
CA PRO A 79 10.33 31.15 1.34
C PRO A 79 9.88 29.76 0.84
N THR A 80 10.18 29.45 -0.42
CA THR A 80 9.92 28.12 -0.99
C THR A 80 11.05 27.15 -0.60
N LEU A 81 10.81 25.84 -0.73
CA LEU A 81 11.85 24.86 -0.42
C LEU A 81 13.13 25.02 -1.27
N PRO A 82 13.05 25.28 -2.59
CA PRO A 82 14.24 25.62 -3.38
C PRO A 82 15.04 26.81 -2.81
N ASP A 83 14.37 27.86 -2.34
CA ASP A 83 15.03 29.04 -1.75
C ASP A 83 15.82 28.65 -0.49
N VAL A 84 15.23 27.81 0.38
CA VAL A 84 15.88 27.30 1.59
C VAL A 84 17.09 26.45 1.24
N ILE A 85 16.95 25.55 0.26
CA ILE A 85 18.03 24.64 -0.15
C ILE A 85 19.20 25.41 -0.74
N GLU A 86 18.94 26.40 -1.59
CA GLU A 86 19.99 27.26 -2.15
C GLU A 86 20.71 28.04 -1.04
N ALA A 87 19.96 28.62 -0.09
CA ALA A 87 20.55 29.33 1.04
C ALA A 87 21.41 28.43 1.94
N MET A 88 21.01 27.17 2.14
CA MET A 88 21.77 26.20 2.92
C MET A 88 23.04 25.73 2.21
N GLU A 89 22.94 25.34 0.93
CA GLU A 89 24.07 24.82 0.16
C GLU A 89 25.11 25.91 -0.16
N SER A 90 24.64 27.16 -0.33
CA SER A 90 25.53 28.29 -0.57
C SER A 90 26.15 28.89 0.70
N PHE A 91 25.72 28.43 1.88
CA PHE A 91 26.12 29.01 3.16
C PHE A 91 27.63 28.94 3.38
N ALA A 92 28.21 30.00 3.95
CA ALA A 92 29.65 30.14 4.09
C ALA A 92 30.25 29.28 5.22
N LYS A 93 29.42 28.80 6.15
CA LYS A 93 29.83 28.02 7.33
C LYS A 93 29.32 26.58 7.21
N PRO A 94 29.98 25.59 7.84
CA PRO A 94 29.52 24.20 7.82
C PRO A 94 28.08 24.07 8.31
N ILE A 95 27.31 23.22 7.62
CA ILE A 95 25.97 22.81 8.04
C ILE A 95 25.97 21.28 8.05
N VAL A 96 25.72 20.70 9.21
CA VAL A 96 25.65 19.25 9.43
C VAL A 96 24.20 18.85 9.65
N ALA A 97 23.66 17.97 8.80
CA ALA A 97 22.37 17.33 9.05
C ALA A 97 22.57 16.18 10.04
N ALA A 98 21.91 16.24 11.20
CA ALA A 98 21.87 15.21 12.21
C ALA A 98 20.51 14.47 12.15
N VAL A 99 20.47 13.36 11.42
CA VAL A 99 19.24 12.67 11.02
C VAL A 99 18.96 11.47 11.93
N GLY A 100 18.03 11.64 12.87
CA GLY A 100 17.64 10.61 13.84
C GLY A 100 16.55 9.65 13.37
N GLY A 101 15.86 9.97 12.28
CA GLY A 101 14.71 9.21 11.79
C GLY A 101 14.49 9.40 10.29
N ALA A 102 13.26 9.29 9.84
CA ALA A 102 12.96 9.39 8.41
C ALA A 102 13.20 10.81 7.85
N ALA A 103 14.01 10.92 6.80
CA ALA A 103 14.20 12.11 5.98
C ALA A 103 13.63 11.83 4.57
N LEU A 104 12.40 12.26 4.33
CA LEU A 104 11.64 11.88 3.13
C LEU A 104 11.27 13.10 2.29
N GLY A 105 11.30 12.94 0.98
CA GLY A 105 11.01 13.98 0.00
C GLY A 105 11.85 15.23 0.24
N GLY A 106 11.21 16.38 0.42
CA GLY A 106 11.89 17.62 0.79
C GLY A 106 12.78 17.53 2.02
N GLY A 107 12.52 16.60 2.97
CA GLY A 107 13.42 16.35 4.10
C GLY A 107 14.75 15.72 3.68
N CYS A 108 14.72 14.81 2.71
CA CYS A 108 15.92 14.30 2.07
C CYS A 108 16.62 15.40 1.28
N GLU A 109 15.88 16.25 0.57
CA GLU A 109 16.46 17.37 -0.20
C GLU A 109 17.18 18.40 0.71
N ILE A 110 16.63 18.70 1.90
CA ILE A 110 17.31 19.50 2.94
C ILE A 110 18.60 18.83 3.41
N ALA A 111 18.58 17.52 3.65
CA ALA A 111 19.79 16.79 4.06
C ALA A 111 20.85 16.80 2.95
N LEU A 112 20.45 16.72 1.67
CA LEU A 112 21.34 16.80 0.51
C LEU A 112 21.97 18.19 0.35
N ALA A 113 21.26 19.25 0.74
CA ALA A 113 21.75 20.63 0.73
C ALA A 113 22.78 20.92 1.83
N CYS A 114 22.77 20.16 2.91
CA CYS A 114 23.77 20.29 3.98
C CYS A 114 25.17 19.88 3.48
N HIS A 115 26.21 20.43 4.10
CA HIS A 115 27.60 20.13 3.75
C HIS A 115 28.02 18.72 4.18
N TYR A 116 27.44 18.23 5.28
CA TYR A 116 27.72 16.90 5.85
C TYR A 116 26.45 16.29 6.45
N ARG A 117 26.38 14.96 6.49
CA ARG A 117 25.23 14.17 7.00
C ARG A 117 25.69 13.11 7.98
N VAL A 118 25.23 13.23 9.22
CA VAL A 118 25.37 12.25 10.30
C VAL A 118 24.02 11.61 10.54
N ALA A 119 23.95 10.28 10.57
CA ALA A 119 22.71 9.55 10.79
C ALA A 119 22.78 8.68 12.04
N SER A 120 21.63 8.41 12.66
CA SER A 120 21.50 7.27 13.58
C SER A 120 21.21 5.98 12.81
N LYS A 121 21.33 4.81 13.47
CA LYS A 121 20.89 3.53 12.89
C LYS A 121 19.41 3.45 12.55
N ALA A 122 18.57 4.27 13.19
CA ALA A 122 17.13 4.33 12.92
C ALA A 122 16.78 5.22 11.72
N ALA A 123 17.75 5.93 11.13
CA ALA A 123 17.52 6.85 10.03
C ALA A 123 17.15 6.12 8.73
N SER A 124 16.37 6.81 7.89
CA SER A 124 16.08 6.37 6.52
C SER A 124 15.92 7.57 5.60
N PHE A 125 16.37 7.46 4.36
CA PHE A 125 16.39 8.54 3.38
C PHE A 125 15.65 8.14 2.12
N GLY A 126 14.81 9.01 1.57
CA GLY A 126 14.10 8.68 0.34
C GLY A 126 13.42 9.87 -0.31
N LEU A 127 13.14 9.72 -1.61
CA LEU A 127 12.44 10.68 -2.45
C LEU A 127 11.16 10.02 -3.02
N PRO A 128 10.08 9.92 -2.22
CA PRO A 128 8.89 9.15 -2.54
C PRO A 128 7.88 9.87 -3.45
N GLU A 129 8.23 11.01 -4.03
CA GLU A 129 7.34 11.88 -4.82
C GLU A 129 6.59 11.15 -5.94
N VAL A 130 7.23 10.15 -6.57
CA VAL A 130 6.61 9.33 -7.63
C VAL A 130 5.37 8.58 -7.14
N LYS A 131 5.29 8.25 -5.85
CA LYS A 131 4.11 7.62 -5.23
C LYS A 131 2.90 8.55 -5.16
N LEU A 132 3.12 9.85 -5.37
CA LEU A 132 2.08 10.89 -5.46
C LEU A 132 1.91 11.42 -6.88
N GLY A 133 2.51 10.76 -7.89
CA GLY A 133 2.48 11.22 -9.27
C GLY A 133 3.34 12.45 -9.53
N LEU A 134 4.38 12.65 -8.72
CA LEU A 134 5.29 13.80 -8.78
C LEU A 134 6.75 13.35 -8.98
N VAL A 135 7.63 14.32 -9.19
CA VAL A 135 9.08 14.15 -9.07
C VAL A 135 9.59 15.00 -7.89
N PRO A 136 10.78 14.77 -7.34
CA PRO A 136 11.43 15.74 -6.46
C PRO A 136 11.47 17.12 -7.13
N GLY A 137 11.22 18.18 -6.35
CA GLY A 137 10.96 19.51 -6.90
C GLY A 137 11.81 20.62 -6.30
N ALA A 138 12.81 20.27 -5.49
CA ALA A 138 13.76 21.19 -4.87
C ALA A 138 15.22 20.71 -4.99
N GLY A 139 15.51 20.00 -6.08
CA GLY A 139 16.81 19.59 -6.56
C GLY A 139 17.19 18.16 -6.22
N GLY A 140 16.29 17.35 -5.68
CA GLY A 140 16.55 15.94 -5.38
C GLY A 140 16.99 15.13 -6.61
N THR A 141 16.40 15.37 -7.78
CA THR A 141 16.80 14.67 -9.04
C THR A 141 18.17 15.10 -9.55
N GLN A 142 18.68 16.23 -9.04
CA GLN A 142 19.97 16.80 -9.45
C GLN A 142 21.07 16.47 -8.44
N ARG A 143 20.80 16.63 -7.14
CA ARG A 143 21.78 16.47 -6.06
C ARG A 143 22.03 15.01 -5.69
N LEU A 144 20.99 14.17 -5.68
CA LEU A 144 21.16 12.77 -5.31
C LEU A 144 22.12 12.00 -6.25
N PRO A 145 21.97 12.04 -7.60
CA PRO A 145 22.90 11.32 -8.48
C PRO A 145 24.35 11.82 -8.38
N ARG A 146 24.59 13.06 -7.94
CA ARG A 146 25.93 13.60 -7.69
C ARG A 146 26.63 12.97 -6.48
N LEU A 147 25.87 12.39 -5.54
CA LEU A 147 26.42 11.63 -4.41
C LEU A 147 26.53 10.14 -4.71
N ILE A 148 25.45 9.54 -5.22
CA ILE A 148 25.31 8.08 -5.26
C ILE A 148 25.38 7.47 -6.67
N GLY A 149 25.60 8.31 -7.68
CA GLY A 149 25.58 7.91 -9.09
C GLY A 149 24.17 7.72 -9.66
N THR A 150 24.11 7.65 -11.00
CA THR A 150 22.85 7.58 -11.77
C THR A 150 22.03 6.33 -11.47
N VAL A 151 22.65 5.15 -11.42
CA VAL A 151 21.97 3.86 -11.23
C VAL A 151 21.16 3.81 -9.93
N ALA A 152 21.81 4.15 -8.80
CA ALA A 152 21.16 4.13 -7.49
C ALA A 152 20.11 5.25 -7.37
N ALA A 153 20.36 6.42 -7.96
CA ALA A 153 19.38 7.51 -7.97
C ALA A 153 18.13 7.17 -8.80
N ILE A 154 18.27 6.49 -9.95
CA ILE A 154 17.13 5.98 -10.73
C ILE A 154 16.27 5.04 -9.89
N ASP A 155 16.89 4.13 -9.13
CA ASP A 155 16.17 3.19 -8.29
C ASP A 155 15.46 3.88 -7.12
N LEU A 156 16.16 4.73 -6.34
CA LEU A 156 15.56 5.40 -5.18
C LEU A 156 14.45 6.39 -5.57
N ILE A 157 14.68 7.22 -6.60
CA ILE A 157 13.69 8.23 -7.03
C ILE A 157 12.57 7.58 -7.85
N GLY A 158 12.92 6.70 -8.80
CA GLY A 158 11.95 6.10 -9.71
C GLY A 158 10.99 5.12 -9.03
N THR A 159 11.40 4.49 -7.92
CA THR A 159 10.52 3.63 -7.10
C THR A 159 9.94 4.35 -5.88
N GLY A 160 10.55 5.46 -5.47
CA GLY A 160 10.22 6.17 -4.24
C GLY A 160 10.45 5.34 -2.97
N ARG A 161 11.31 4.32 -3.02
CA ARG A 161 11.67 3.52 -1.84
C ARG A 161 12.68 4.27 -0.97
N PRO A 162 12.62 4.14 0.36
CA PRO A 162 13.68 4.63 1.22
C PRO A 162 14.90 3.70 1.20
N ALA A 163 16.08 4.27 1.45
CA ALA A 163 17.29 3.57 1.88
C ALA A 163 17.41 3.69 3.41
N ASN A 164 17.72 2.58 4.09
CA ASN A 164 18.03 2.62 5.53
C ASN A 164 19.44 3.20 5.76
N ALA A 165 19.82 3.44 7.03
CA ALA A 165 21.10 4.06 7.36
C ALA A 165 22.32 3.33 6.77
N ASP A 166 22.34 1.99 6.82
CA ASP A 166 23.47 1.20 6.32
C ASP A 166 23.59 1.25 4.80
N GLU A 167 22.48 1.12 4.08
CA GLU A 167 22.45 1.30 2.62
C GLU A 167 22.84 2.73 2.23
N ALA A 168 22.30 3.73 2.94
CA ALA A 168 22.61 5.14 2.68
C ALA A 168 24.10 5.44 2.87
N LEU A 169 24.76 4.83 3.86
CA LEU A 169 26.20 4.96 4.07
C LEU A 169 26.97 4.27 2.94
N ALA A 170 26.61 3.03 2.60
CA ALA A 170 27.27 2.27 1.53
C ALA A 170 27.17 2.97 0.16
N LEU A 171 26.07 3.68 -0.11
CA LEU A 171 25.87 4.45 -1.33
C LEU A 171 26.57 5.82 -1.32
N GLY A 172 27.02 6.32 -0.17
CA GLY A 172 27.56 7.68 -0.01
C GLY A 172 26.49 8.78 0.08
N LEU A 173 25.23 8.41 0.34
CA LEU A 173 24.15 9.38 0.60
C LEU A 173 24.39 10.10 1.93
N ILE A 174 24.84 9.37 2.95
CA ILE A 174 25.29 9.90 4.23
C ILE A 174 26.79 9.68 4.40
N ASP A 175 27.41 10.44 5.29
CA ASP A 175 28.85 10.40 5.50
C ASP A 175 29.27 9.50 6.67
N THR A 176 28.44 9.43 7.72
CA THR A 176 28.71 8.57 8.88
C THR A 176 27.44 8.22 9.65
N ILE A 177 27.51 7.11 10.37
CA ILE A 177 26.52 6.70 11.36
C ILE A 177 27.11 6.91 12.76
N ALA A 178 26.39 7.59 13.63
CA ALA A 178 26.79 7.84 15.02
C ALA A 178 25.88 7.08 15.98
N ASP A 179 26.47 6.52 17.04
CA ASP A 179 25.74 5.88 18.14
C ASP A 179 25.04 6.94 19.01
N ASP A 180 25.77 7.99 19.40
CA ASP A 180 25.21 9.23 19.95
C ASP A 180 25.14 10.29 18.84
N LEU A 181 23.92 10.50 18.32
CA LEU A 181 23.70 11.43 17.21
C LEU A 181 23.97 12.89 17.59
N PRO A 182 23.45 13.45 18.71
CA PRO A 182 23.79 14.80 19.15
C PRO A 182 25.30 15.06 19.28
N GLU A 183 26.04 14.18 19.99
CA GLU A 183 27.47 14.34 20.21
C GLU A 183 28.25 14.18 18.90
N GLY A 184 27.97 13.12 18.14
CA GLY A 184 28.64 12.85 16.86
C GLY A 184 28.44 13.97 15.84
N ALA A 185 27.25 14.58 15.77
CA ALA A 185 26.99 15.71 14.88
C ALA A 185 27.73 16.98 15.30
N LEU A 186 27.82 17.25 16.61
CA LEU A 186 28.53 18.40 17.15
C LEU A 186 30.04 18.30 16.87
N ASP A 187 30.62 17.12 17.06
CA ASP A 187 32.04 16.86 16.80
C ASP A 187 32.39 16.95 15.31
N VAL A 188 31.50 16.47 14.43
CA VAL A 188 31.64 16.69 12.99
C VAL A 188 31.58 18.19 12.66
N ALA A 189 30.60 18.93 13.21
CA ALA A 189 30.43 20.35 12.92
C ALA A 189 31.69 21.15 13.28
N ARG A 190 32.29 20.90 14.45
CA ARG A 190 33.55 21.54 14.88
C ARG A 190 34.71 21.20 13.95
N ARG A 191 34.86 19.93 13.54
CA ARG A 191 35.94 19.49 12.64
C ARG A 191 35.89 20.12 11.25
N LEU A 192 34.69 20.50 10.78
CA LEU A 192 34.50 21.12 9.48
C LEU A 192 34.79 22.63 9.46
N VAL A 193 34.93 23.27 10.62
CA VAL A 193 35.23 24.71 10.68
C VAL A 193 36.57 24.99 9.99
N GLY A 194 36.57 25.92 9.05
CA GLY A 194 37.75 26.29 8.26
C GLY A 194 38.15 25.28 7.17
N GLN A 195 37.41 24.17 7.01
CA GLN A 195 37.65 23.20 5.94
C GLN A 195 36.89 23.57 4.67
N PRO A 196 37.35 23.13 3.49
CA PRO A 196 36.57 23.24 2.25
C PRO A 196 35.20 22.55 2.40
N LEU A 197 34.14 23.30 2.13
CA LEU A 197 32.76 22.80 2.26
C LEU A 197 32.33 22.07 0.99
N ARG A 198 31.87 20.82 1.14
CA ARG A 198 31.28 20.06 0.04
C ARG A 198 29.89 20.60 -0.27
N ARG A 199 29.72 21.18 -1.45
CA ARG A 199 28.43 21.58 -2.02
C ARG A 199 27.96 20.51 -2.99
N THR A 200 26.93 19.77 -2.63
CA THR A 200 26.49 18.57 -3.37
C THR A 200 26.22 18.87 -4.85
N GLY A 201 25.59 20.00 -5.16
CA GLY A 201 25.30 20.45 -6.51
C GLY A 201 26.54 20.76 -7.37
N ALA A 202 27.66 21.11 -6.73
CA ALA A 202 28.93 21.38 -7.41
C ALA A 202 29.75 20.12 -7.72
N LEU A 203 29.35 18.96 -7.19
CA LEU A 203 29.98 17.68 -7.52
C LEU A 203 29.61 17.26 -8.95
N SER A 204 30.54 16.56 -9.61
CA SER A 204 30.23 15.85 -10.84
C SER A 204 29.43 14.58 -10.54
N VAL A 205 28.56 14.19 -11.46
CA VAL A 205 27.87 12.90 -11.36
C VAL A 205 28.87 11.78 -11.63
N PRO A 206 29.02 10.79 -10.72
CA PRO A 206 29.85 9.62 -10.97
C PRO A 206 29.45 8.92 -12.27
N ARG A 207 30.43 8.61 -13.12
CA ARG A 207 30.19 7.95 -14.42
C ARG A 207 29.61 6.55 -14.21
N SER A 208 28.50 6.29 -14.88
CA SER A 208 27.85 4.98 -14.96
C SER A 208 28.09 4.35 -16.34
N GLN A 209 28.05 3.02 -16.41
CA GLN A 209 28.00 2.30 -17.68
C GLN A 209 26.62 2.50 -18.32
N PRO A 210 26.53 2.87 -19.62
CA PRO A 210 25.24 3.10 -20.28
C PRO A 210 24.26 1.92 -20.18
N GLU A 211 24.77 0.69 -20.20
CA GLU A 211 23.96 -0.52 -20.04
C GLU A 211 23.35 -0.68 -18.65
N ALA A 212 24.11 -0.34 -17.60
CA ALA A 212 23.62 -0.39 -16.22
C ALA A 212 22.52 0.66 -15.98
N ASP A 213 22.70 1.87 -16.51
CA ASP A 213 21.68 2.93 -16.48
C ASP A 213 20.42 2.53 -17.27
N ALA A 214 20.59 1.86 -18.41
CA ALA A 214 19.48 1.34 -19.20
C ALA A 214 18.73 0.21 -18.48
N ALA A 215 19.45 -0.69 -17.81
CA ALA A 215 18.86 -1.76 -17.02
C ALA A 215 18.07 -1.20 -15.82
N ALA A 216 18.63 -0.23 -15.09
CA ALA A 216 17.96 0.43 -13.97
C ALA A 216 16.66 1.12 -14.42
N ALA A 217 16.72 1.89 -15.51
CA ALA A 217 15.55 2.54 -16.08
C ALA A 217 14.48 1.52 -16.50
N ARG A 218 14.85 0.47 -17.24
CA ARG A 218 13.90 -0.60 -17.66
C ARG A 218 13.23 -1.26 -16.46
N LYS A 219 13.97 -1.52 -15.37
CA LYS A 219 13.45 -2.13 -14.15
C LYS A 219 12.39 -1.25 -13.47
N VAL A 220 12.60 0.06 -13.43
CA VAL A 220 11.61 1.02 -12.87
C VAL A 220 10.38 1.10 -13.78
N LEU A 221 10.59 1.28 -15.08
CA LEU A 221 9.50 1.49 -16.05
C LEU A 221 8.60 0.27 -16.20
N SER A 222 9.14 -0.95 -16.16
CA SER A 222 8.34 -2.18 -16.24
C SER A 222 7.39 -2.36 -15.05
N ARG A 223 7.71 -1.76 -13.89
CA ARG A 223 6.90 -1.80 -12.67
C ARG A 223 5.95 -0.61 -12.52
N SER A 224 6.02 0.37 -13.42
CA SER A 224 5.24 1.61 -13.39
C SER A 224 4.47 1.85 -14.68
N ARG A 225 4.08 0.76 -15.37
CA ARG A 225 3.33 0.83 -16.63
C ARG A 225 2.09 1.72 -16.47
N GLY A 226 1.94 2.68 -17.37
CA GLY A 226 0.84 3.65 -17.39
C GLY A 226 1.03 4.88 -16.52
N GLN A 227 2.08 4.95 -15.70
CA GLN A 227 2.41 6.13 -14.87
C GLN A 227 3.41 7.05 -15.59
N ILE A 228 3.24 8.36 -15.40
CA ILE A 228 4.07 9.38 -16.04
C ILE A 228 5.25 9.75 -15.14
N ALA A 229 5.02 9.89 -13.83
CA ALA A 229 6.03 10.44 -12.93
C ALA A 229 7.34 9.61 -12.83
N PRO A 230 7.31 8.26 -12.78
CA PRO A 230 8.53 7.46 -12.78
C PRO A 230 9.39 7.66 -14.04
N ALA A 231 8.77 7.79 -15.21
CA ALA A 231 9.49 8.05 -16.46
C ALA A 231 10.16 9.43 -16.46
N GLU A 232 9.47 10.45 -15.94
CA GLU A 232 10.02 11.79 -15.76
C GLU A 232 11.17 11.82 -14.75
N ALA A 233 11.05 11.07 -13.64
CA ALA A 233 12.13 10.92 -12.67
C ALA A 233 13.40 10.33 -13.33
N VAL A 234 13.25 9.24 -14.09
CA VAL A 234 14.39 8.65 -14.84
C VAL A 234 15.00 9.65 -15.81
N ARG A 235 14.17 10.41 -16.55
CA ARG A 235 14.64 11.43 -17.49
C ARG A 235 15.46 12.50 -16.78
N LEU A 236 14.96 13.05 -15.68
CA LEU A 236 15.62 14.11 -14.91
C LEU A 236 16.93 13.64 -14.29
N VAL A 237 16.96 12.44 -13.71
CA VAL A 237 18.18 11.86 -13.12
C VAL A 237 19.25 11.62 -14.18
N ARG A 238 18.88 11.12 -15.36
CA ARG A 238 19.83 10.94 -16.47
C ARG A 238 20.39 12.27 -16.97
N ALA A 239 19.52 13.28 -17.12
CA ALA A 239 19.92 14.61 -17.55
C ALA A 239 20.92 15.26 -16.59
N ALA A 240 20.89 14.93 -15.29
CA ALA A 240 21.82 15.45 -14.31
C ALA A 240 23.30 15.12 -14.61
N SER A 241 23.57 14.06 -15.39
CA SER A 241 24.93 13.64 -15.76
C SER A 241 25.54 14.46 -16.91
N THR A 242 24.72 15.18 -17.68
CA THR A 242 25.16 15.93 -18.87
C THR A 242 24.81 17.42 -18.81
N ALA A 243 23.77 17.80 -18.06
CA ALA A 243 23.34 19.19 -17.92
C ALA A 243 24.08 19.93 -16.78
N ARG A 244 24.18 21.26 -16.92
CA ARG A 244 24.57 22.13 -15.80
C ARG A 244 23.50 22.06 -14.71
N LEU A 245 23.91 22.24 -13.44
CA LEU A 245 22.99 22.17 -12.31
C LEU A 245 21.80 23.14 -12.47
N GLU A 246 22.07 24.40 -12.83
CA GLU A 246 21.06 25.45 -13.04
C GLU A 246 19.98 25.02 -14.03
N ASP A 247 20.39 24.52 -15.20
CA ASP A 247 19.48 24.04 -16.25
C ASP A 247 18.67 22.83 -15.78
N GLY A 248 19.31 21.92 -15.03
CA GLY A 248 18.67 20.76 -14.41
C GLY A 248 17.61 21.14 -13.38
N LEU A 249 17.88 22.12 -12.51
CA LEU A 249 16.92 22.61 -11.51
C LEU A 249 15.71 23.30 -12.17
N VAL A 250 15.91 24.05 -13.26
CA VAL A 250 14.82 24.64 -14.05
C VAL A 250 13.93 23.54 -14.65
N HIS A 251 14.53 22.54 -15.29
CA HIS A 251 13.78 21.42 -15.87
C HIS A 251 13.05 20.59 -14.82
N GLU A 252 13.69 20.31 -13.68
CA GLU A 252 13.06 19.61 -12.56
C GLU A 252 11.84 20.39 -12.08
N ARG A 253 11.98 21.70 -11.83
CA ARG A 253 10.89 22.53 -11.31
C ARG A 253 9.72 22.62 -12.29
N ALA A 254 9.99 22.80 -13.57
CA ALA A 254 8.96 22.82 -14.62
C ALA A 254 8.21 21.47 -14.69
N THR A 255 8.95 20.36 -14.59
CA THR A 255 8.38 19.00 -14.58
C THR A 255 7.50 18.78 -13.35
N PHE A 256 7.98 19.17 -12.16
CA PHE A 256 7.21 19.09 -10.92
C PHE A 256 5.87 19.82 -11.02
N LEU A 257 5.87 21.08 -11.48
CA LEU A 257 4.67 21.89 -11.59
C LEU A 257 3.66 21.29 -12.58
N ARG A 258 4.12 20.84 -13.75
CA ARG A 258 3.27 20.17 -14.74
C ARG A 258 2.64 18.90 -14.19
N LEU A 259 3.41 18.07 -13.48
CA LEU A 259 2.90 16.83 -12.90
C LEU A 259 1.94 17.09 -11.74
N ARG A 260 2.21 18.09 -10.89
CA ARG A 260 1.36 18.48 -9.76
C ARG A 260 -0.09 18.71 -10.16
N ASP A 261 -0.28 19.35 -11.31
CA ASP A 261 -1.58 19.77 -11.82
C ASP A 261 -2.23 18.68 -12.71
N SER A 262 -1.61 17.50 -12.83
CA SER A 262 -2.14 16.38 -13.59
C SER A 262 -3.21 15.58 -12.84
N ARG A 263 -4.13 14.94 -13.59
CA ARG A 263 -5.13 14.02 -13.04
C ARG A 263 -4.50 12.81 -12.35
N GLU A 264 -3.36 12.33 -12.84
CA GLU A 264 -2.61 11.21 -12.23
C GLU A 264 -2.14 11.58 -10.82
N ALA A 265 -1.54 12.77 -10.65
CA ALA A 265 -1.13 13.23 -9.33
C ALA A 265 -2.33 13.47 -8.40
N ALA A 266 -3.45 13.99 -8.92
CA ALA A 266 -4.69 14.11 -8.15
C ALA A 266 -5.19 12.74 -7.65
N ALA A 267 -5.21 11.74 -8.53
CA ALA A 267 -5.59 10.36 -8.21
C ALA A 267 -4.67 9.72 -7.14
N LEU A 268 -3.35 9.80 -7.32
CA LEU A 268 -2.41 9.21 -6.36
C LEU A 268 -2.42 9.92 -5.00
N ARG A 269 -2.63 11.24 -4.99
CA ARG A 269 -2.87 11.99 -3.74
C ARG A 269 -4.16 11.56 -3.05
N HIS A 270 -5.26 11.40 -3.79
CA HIS A 270 -6.51 10.84 -3.27
C HIS A 270 -6.27 9.50 -2.58
N VAL A 271 -5.61 8.54 -3.25
CA VAL A 271 -5.29 7.22 -2.68
C VAL A 271 -4.45 7.35 -1.40
N PHE A 272 -3.45 8.22 -1.39
CA PHE A 272 -2.60 8.45 -0.23
C PHE A 272 -3.36 9.01 0.99
N PHE A 273 -4.38 9.84 0.77
CA PHE A 273 -5.27 10.33 1.81
C PHE A 273 -6.26 9.28 2.26
N ALA A 274 -6.86 8.58 1.32
CA ALA A 274 -7.77 7.48 1.57
C ALA A 274 -7.12 6.46 2.51
N GLU A 275 -5.89 6.00 2.23
CA GLU A 275 -5.21 4.99 3.07
C GLU A 275 -5.06 5.44 4.54
N ARG A 276 -4.88 6.74 4.80
CA ARG A 276 -4.80 7.28 6.16
C ARG A 276 -6.15 7.42 6.84
N GLN A 277 -7.21 7.57 6.07
CA GLN A 277 -8.58 7.71 6.56
C GLN A 277 -9.25 6.35 6.79
N ALA A 278 -8.91 5.31 6.02
CA ALA A 278 -9.57 3.99 6.04
C ALA A 278 -9.65 3.32 7.42
N SER A 279 -8.67 3.59 8.29
CA SER A 279 -8.64 3.06 9.66
C SER A 279 -9.30 3.96 10.71
N LYS A 280 -9.83 5.13 10.32
CA LYS A 280 -10.51 6.07 11.21
C LYS A 280 -12.01 5.86 11.14
N VAL A 281 -12.56 5.38 12.24
CA VAL A 281 -13.99 5.18 12.44
C VAL A 281 -14.43 6.06 13.60
N ASP A 282 -15.38 6.95 13.37
CA ASP A 282 -15.76 8.00 14.33
C ASP A 282 -16.25 7.41 15.66
N ARG A 283 -17.00 6.30 15.62
CA ARG A 283 -17.49 5.60 16.83
C ARG A 283 -16.39 4.95 17.69
N LEU A 284 -15.14 4.95 17.23
CA LEU A 284 -13.99 4.36 17.93
C LEU A 284 -13.07 5.41 18.56
N GLU A 285 -13.41 6.70 18.45
CA GLU A 285 -12.61 7.75 19.09
C GLU A 285 -12.55 7.55 20.61
N GLY A 286 -11.34 7.57 21.17
CA GLY A 286 -11.11 7.32 22.60
C GLY A 286 -11.22 5.85 23.04
N ILE A 287 -11.60 4.92 22.15
CA ILE A 287 -11.68 3.49 22.47
C ILE A 287 -10.29 2.86 22.42
N THR A 288 -9.90 2.19 23.51
CA THR A 288 -8.63 1.48 23.60
C THR A 288 -8.80 0.05 23.07
N PRO A 289 -8.02 -0.39 22.05
CA PRO A 289 -8.02 -1.77 21.59
C PRO A 289 -7.61 -2.75 22.70
N ARG A 290 -8.20 -3.95 22.70
CA ARG A 290 -7.75 -5.07 23.53
C ARG A 290 -6.32 -5.48 23.13
N LYS A 291 -5.55 -5.89 24.12
CA LYS A 291 -4.20 -6.43 23.87
C LYS A 291 -4.31 -7.80 23.21
N VAL A 292 -3.63 -7.98 22.09
CA VAL A 292 -3.52 -9.26 21.37
C VAL A 292 -2.05 -9.67 21.33
N GLU A 293 -1.75 -10.85 21.87
CA GLU A 293 -0.42 -11.47 21.88
C GLU A 293 -0.44 -12.84 21.20
N THR A 294 -1.51 -13.62 21.41
CA THR A 294 -1.70 -14.96 20.85
C THR A 294 -2.90 -15.00 19.91
N VAL A 295 -2.67 -15.48 18.69
CA VAL A 295 -3.68 -15.63 17.63
C VAL A 295 -3.94 -17.11 17.36
N GLY A 296 -5.19 -17.53 17.52
CA GLY A 296 -5.66 -18.83 17.08
C GLY A 296 -6.12 -18.79 15.62
N ILE A 297 -5.82 -19.84 14.85
CA ILE A 297 -6.30 -19.98 13.47
C ILE A 297 -6.95 -21.35 13.35
N VAL A 298 -8.23 -21.39 13.00
CA VAL A 298 -8.96 -22.65 12.80
C VAL A 298 -9.05 -22.96 11.32
N GLY A 299 -8.41 -24.04 10.90
CA GLY A 299 -8.18 -24.39 9.51
C GLY A 299 -6.89 -23.75 8.99
N THR A 300 -5.89 -24.58 8.70
CA THR A 300 -4.55 -24.18 8.20
C THR A 300 -4.37 -24.50 6.71
N GLY A 301 -5.47 -24.51 5.96
CA GLY A 301 -5.49 -24.58 4.50
C GLY A 301 -4.85 -23.34 3.85
N LEU A 302 -5.15 -23.08 2.58
CA LEU A 302 -4.52 -21.99 1.82
C LEU A 302 -4.64 -20.62 2.51
N MET A 303 -5.85 -20.25 2.93
CA MET A 303 -6.12 -18.96 3.58
C MET A 303 -5.53 -18.90 4.99
N GLY A 304 -5.84 -19.89 5.83
CA GLY A 304 -5.35 -19.94 7.21
C GLY A 304 -3.83 -19.95 7.32
N ALA A 305 -3.13 -20.68 6.45
CA ALA A 305 -1.66 -20.67 6.41
C ALA A 305 -1.10 -19.29 6.03
N GLY A 306 -1.73 -18.60 5.07
CA GLY A 306 -1.33 -17.24 4.71
C GLY A 306 -1.55 -16.23 5.85
N ILE A 307 -2.68 -16.33 6.56
CA ILE A 307 -2.99 -15.51 7.74
C ILE A 307 -1.97 -15.79 8.86
N ALA A 308 -1.64 -17.06 9.10
CA ALA A 308 -0.64 -17.47 10.09
C ALA A 308 0.72 -16.84 9.83
N VAL A 309 1.19 -16.91 8.57
CA VAL A 309 2.47 -16.31 8.17
C VAL A 309 2.47 -14.79 8.37
N SER A 310 1.37 -14.09 8.03
CA SER A 310 1.24 -12.66 8.33
C SER A 310 1.32 -12.36 9.83
N ALA A 311 0.64 -13.15 10.66
CA ALA A 311 0.67 -12.97 12.11
C ALA A 311 2.06 -13.25 12.72
N LEU A 312 2.74 -14.31 12.28
CA LEU A 312 4.08 -14.67 12.76
C LEU A 312 5.13 -13.60 12.41
N ASN A 313 5.09 -13.07 11.19
CA ASN A 313 5.96 -11.99 10.73
C ASN A 313 5.71 -10.68 11.49
N ALA A 314 4.49 -10.46 11.97
CA ALA A 314 4.13 -9.33 12.83
C ALA A 314 4.50 -9.55 14.33
N GLY A 315 5.12 -10.69 14.65
CA GLY A 315 5.62 -11.01 15.99
C GLY A 315 4.60 -11.64 16.94
N TYR A 316 3.42 -12.06 16.46
CA TYR A 316 2.44 -12.75 17.29
C TYR A 316 2.86 -14.20 17.56
N ARG A 317 2.37 -14.76 18.69
CA ARG A 317 2.29 -16.21 18.87
C ARG A 317 1.09 -16.73 18.09
N VAL A 318 1.24 -17.85 17.38
CA VAL A 318 0.16 -18.43 16.57
C VAL A 318 -0.08 -19.89 16.94
N ILE A 319 -1.36 -20.24 17.13
CA ILE A 319 -1.83 -21.61 17.34
C ILE A 319 -2.74 -22.00 16.17
N GLY A 320 -2.28 -22.90 15.32
CA GLY A 320 -3.08 -23.47 14.22
C GLY A 320 -3.84 -24.71 14.66
N ILE A 321 -5.15 -24.74 14.46
CA ILE A 321 -6.01 -25.88 14.79
C ILE A 321 -6.49 -26.56 13.52
N GLU A 322 -6.33 -27.88 13.47
CA GLU A 322 -6.81 -28.78 12.42
C GLU A 322 -7.68 -29.90 12.99
N GLN A 323 -8.31 -30.69 12.11
CA GLN A 323 -9.26 -31.72 12.52
C GLN A 323 -8.59 -32.93 13.22
N ASN A 324 -7.35 -33.24 12.87
CA ASN A 324 -6.58 -34.36 13.39
C ASN A 324 -5.06 -34.08 13.30
N ASP A 325 -4.25 -34.91 13.96
CA ASP A 325 -2.81 -34.69 14.09
C ASP A 325 -2.07 -34.72 12.75
N ASP A 326 -2.48 -35.58 11.81
CA ASP A 326 -1.91 -35.61 10.46
C ASP A 326 -2.18 -34.31 9.69
N ALA A 327 -3.39 -33.78 9.79
CA ALA A 327 -3.76 -32.49 9.20
C ALA A 327 -3.00 -31.34 9.88
N ALA A 328 -2.81 -31.38 11.21
CA ALA A 328 -2.02 -30.41 11.95
C ALA A 328 -0.54 -30.43 11.52
N ALA A 329 0.06 -31.61 11.35
CA ALA A 329 1.43 -31.76 10.85
C ALA A 329 1.57 -31.18 9.43
N LYS A 330 0.64 -31.48 8.52
CA LYS A 330 0.61 -30.88 7.17
C LYS A 330 0.40 -29.36 7.21
N GLY A 331 -0.41 -28.88 8.15
CA GLY A 331 -0.59 -27.47 8.44
C GLY A 331 0.72 -26.79 8.82
N TYR A 332 1.49 -27.44 9.70
CA TYR A 332 2.79 -26.95 10.12
C TYR A 332 3.77 -26.84 8.95
N GLU A 333 3.90 -27.93 8.17
CA GLU A 333 4.77 -27.98 6.99
C GLU A 333 4.43 -26.89 5.97
N ARG A 334 3.13 -26.64 5.74
CA ARG A 334 2.66 -25.61 4.80
C ARG A 334 3.10 -24.21 5.25
N ILE A 335 2.92 -23.89 6.53
CA ILE A 335 3.29 -22.57 7.09
C ILE A 335 4.81 -22.39 7.09
N ALA A 336 5.57 -23.42 7.49
CA ALA A 336 7.03 -23.42 7.41
C ALA A 336 7.52 -23.20 5.97
N GLY A 337 6.95 -23.91 5.00
CA GLY A 337 7.29 -23.76 3.59
C GLY A 337 6.97 -22.38 3.00
N LEU A 338 5.94 -21.69 3.50
CA LEU A 338 5.66 -20.29 3.11
C LEU A 338 6.70 -19.31 3.68
N LEU A 339 7.20 -19.56 4.90
CA LEU A 339 8.30 -18.80 5.47
C LEU A 339 9.61 -19.06 4.71
N ASP A 340 9.88 -20.30 4.30
CA ASP A 340 11.00 -20.65 3.42
C ASP A 340 11.00 -19.86 2.11
N LYS A 341 9.84 -19.79 1.44
CA LYS A 341 9.69 -18.96 0.23
C LYS A 341 9.93 -17.47 0.50
N SER A 342 9.63 -16.98 1.70
CA SER A 342 9.90 -15.60 2.09
C SER A 342 11.40 -15.34 2.28
N VAL A 343 12.13 -16.33 2.81
CA VAL A 343 13.61 -16.28 2.88
C VAL A 343 14.24 -16.35 1.49
N GLN A 344 13.82 -17.31 0.67
CA GLN A 344 14.33 -17.48 -0.71
C GLN A 344 14.13 -16.23 -1.57
N SER A 345 13.05 -15.47 -1.33
CA SER A 345 12.78 -14.22 -2.02
C SER A 345 13.42 -12.98 -1.35
N GLY A 346 14.22 -13.15 -0.30
CA GLY A 346 14.91 -12.08 0.43
C GLY A 346 13.99 -11.18 1.27
N ARG A 347 12.71 -11.55 1.44
CA ARG A 347 11.74 -10.78 2.24
C ARG A 347 11.85 -11.06 3.73
N LEU A 348 12.51 -12.16 4.10
CA LEU A 348 12.74 -12.58 5.48
C LEU A 348 14.17 -13.09 5.62
N THR A 349 14.81 -12.87 6.76
CA THR A 349 16.13 -13.47 7.05
C THR A 349 15.95 -14.86 7.66
N ASP A 350 16.97 -15.71 7.59
CA ASP A 350 16.96 -17.03 8.25
C ASP A 350 16.75 -16.93 9.76
N HIS A 351 17.32 -15.88 10.38
CA HIS A 351 17.13 -15.62 11.79
C HIS A 351 15.67 -15.28 12.11
N ALA A 352 15.07 -14.34 11.36
CA ALA A 352 13.67 -13.96 11.55
C ALA A 352 12.71 -15.12 11.27
N ARG A 353 13.04 -16.01 10.33
CA ARG A 353 12.30 -17.27 10.11
C ARG A 353 12.32 -18.18 11.33
N ARG A 354 13.49 -18.42 11.93
CA ARG A 354 13.60 -19.27 13.14
C ARG A 354 12.81 -18.70 14.30
N GLU A 355 12.88 -17.38 14.49
CA GLU A 355 12.07 -16.70 15.51
C GLU A 355 10.56 -16.79 15.23
N ALA A 356 10.14 -16.70 13.97
CA ALA A 356 8.74 -16.90 13.60
C ALA A 356 8.27 -18.31 13.96
N LEU A 357 9.03 -19.35 13.60
CA LEU A 357 8.65 -20.74 13.90
C LEU A 357 8.67 -21.07 15.39
N SER A 358 9.55 -20.45 16.20
CA SER A 358 9.53 -20.68 17.66
C SER A 358 8.27 -20.17 18.35
N ARG A 359 7.51 -19.28 17.69
CA ARG A 359 6.23 -18.75 18.14
C ARG A 359 5.02 -19.47 17.54
N PHE A 360 5.22 -20.54 16.78
CA PHE A 360 4.17 -21.25 16.07
C PHE A 360 3.96 -22.66 16.60
N GLU A 361 2.70 -23.02 16.81
CA GLU A 361 2.26 -24.35 17.20
C GLU A 361 1.10 -24.79 16.28
N ALA A 362 1.10 -26.05 15.83
CA ALA A 362 -0.03 -26.66 15.14
C ALA A 362 -0.54 -27.84 15.97
N ALA A 363 -1.85 -27.94 16.16
CA ALA A 363 -2.47 -28.96 17.00
C ALA A 363 -3.84 -29.39 16.45
N SER A 364 -4.32 -30.57 16.86
CA SER A 364 -5.70 -31.01 16.62
C SER A 364 -6.64 -30.69 17.80
N ASP A 365 -6.08 -30.53 19.00
CA ASP A 365 -6.83 -30.19 20.21
C ASP A 365 -7.19 -28.69 20.24
N ALA A 366 -8.45 -28.40 19.95
CA ALA A 366 -9.01 -27.05 20.04
C ALA A 366 -8.92 -26.44 21.46
N GLY A 367 -8.77 -27.25 22.51
CA GLY A 367 -8.58 -26.79 23.90
C GLY A 367 -7.37 -25.86 24.07
N ARG A 368 -6.36 -25.97 23.19
CA ARG A 368 -5.21 -25.05 23.15
C ARG A 368 -5.61 -23.59 22.92
N LEU A 369 -6.74 -23.34 22.27
CA LEU A 369 -7.26 -21.99 21.98
C LEU A 369 -7.72 -21.23 23.22
N VAL A 370 -7.79 -21.84 24.40
CA VAL A 370 -8.01 -21.11 25.67
C VAL A 370 -6.92 -20.06 25.92
N GLN A 371 -5.76 -20.18 25.28
CA GLN A 371 -4.65 -19.22 25.35
C GLN A 371 -4.80 -18.04 24.37
N ALA A 372 -5.65 -18.14 23.34
CA ALA A 372 -5.74 -17.13 22.30
C ALA A 372 -6.53 -15.89 22.74
N ASP A 373 -6.07 -14.71 22.32
CA ASP A 373 -6.76 -13.42 22.51
C ASP A 373 -7.67 -13.10 21.32
N LEU A 374 -7.31 -13.60 20.14
CA LEU A 374 -8.06 -13.52 18.88
C LEU A 374 -8.03 -14.88 18.21
N VAL A 375 -9.20 -15.41 17.80
CA VAL A 375 -9.30 -16.61 16.98
C VAL A 375 -9.91 -16.27 15.63
N ILE A 376 -9.23 -16.64 14.54
CA ILE A 376 -9.67 -16.43 13.18
C ILE A 376 -10.06 -17.77 12.56
N GLU A 377 -11.29 -17.87 12.12
CA GLU A 377 -11.83 -19.04 11.43
C GLU A 377 -11.56 -18.93 9.92
N ALA A 378 -10.94 -19.97 9.36
CA ALA A 378 -10.57 -20.09 7.95
C ALA A 378 -10.84 -21.51 7.39
N VAL A 379 -11.96 -22.12 7.81
CA VAL A 379 -12.48 -23.39 7.30
C VAL A 379 -13.39 -23.18 6.07
N PHE A 380 -13.95 -24.28 5.56
CA PHE A 380 -14.84 -24.28 4.39
C PHE A 380 -16.02 -23.31 4.54
N ASP A 381 -16.39 -22.65 3.44
CA ASP A 381 -17.37 -21.56 3.44
C ASP A 381 -18.82 -22.08 3.38
N ASP A 382 -19.21 -22.77 4.45
CA ASP A 382 -20.57 -23.27 4.69
C ASP A 382 -21.12 -22.72 6.01
N LEU A 383 -22.35 -22.21 5.97
CA LEU A 383 -22.98 -21.55 7.11
C LEU A 383 -23.19 -22.50 8.28
N ALA A 384 -23.65 -23.74 8.04
CA ALA A 384 -23.92 -24.69 9.10
C ALA A 384 -22.62 -25.12 9.79
N VAL A 385 -21.58 -25.41 9.00
CA VAL A 385 -20.24 -25.75 9.51
C VAL A 385 -19.67 -24.62 10.38
N LYS A 386 -19.71 -23.38 9.89
CA LYS A 386 -19.18 -22.23 10.66
C LYS A 386 -20.00 -21.95 11.90
N THR A 387 -21.33 -22.01 11.80
CA THR A 387 -22.22 -21.79 12.95
C THR A 387 -21.94 -22.77 14.08
N GLU A 388 -21.79 -24.06 13.76
CA GLU A 388 -21.46 -25.07 14.78
C GLU A 388 -20.05 -24.87 15.35
N LEU A 389 -19.09 -24.52 14.49
CA LEU A 389 -17.73 -24.21 14.94
C LEU A 389 -17.71 -23.01 15.90
N PHE A 390 -18.41 -21.92 15.60
CA PHE A 390 -18.46 -20.74 16.46
C PHE A 390 -19.14 -21.02 17.81
N ARG A 391 -20.19 -21.87 17.84
CA ARG A 391 -20.76 -22.37 19.11
C ARG A 391 -19.75 -23.13 19.94
N LYS A 392 -18.95 -23.99 19.31
CA LYS A 392 -17.89 -24.74 20.00
C LYS A 392 -16.80 -23.81 20.52
N LEU A 393 -16.35 -22.84 19.71
CA LEU A 393 -15.32 -21.88 20.09
C LEU A 393 -15.76 -20.99 21.25
N ASP A 394 -17.01 -20.51 21.26
CA ASP A 394 -17.56 -19.67 22.35
C ASP A 394 -17.55 -20.35 23.73
N ARG A 395 -17.53 -21.70 23.76
CA ARG A 395 -17.37 -22.49 24.99
C ARG A 395 -15.90 -22.74 25.36
N ILE A 396 -15.00 -22.84 24.37
CA ILE A 396 -13.61 -23.24 24.57
C ILE A 396 -12.74 -22.05 24.97
N VAL A 397 -12.87 -20.92 24.26
CA VAL A 397 -11.97 -19.78 24.46
C VAL A 397 -12.46 -18.90 25.61
N ARG A 398 -11.56 -18.09 26.17
CA ARG A 398 -11.89 -17.20 27.28
C ARG A 398 -13.00 -16.21 26.90
N PRO A 399 -13.85 -15.75 27.85
CA PRO A 399 -14.96 -14.85 27.56
C PRO A 399 -14.57 -13.53 26.86
N ASP A 400 -13.35 -13.04 27.10
CA ASP A 400 -12.78 -11.80 26.56
C ASP A 400 -12.06 -11.96 25.21
N ALA A 401 -11.84 -13.19 24.74
CA ALA A 401 -11.22 -13.44 23.44
C ALA A 401 -12.13 -13.01 22.28
N ILE A 402 -11.55 -12.44 21.23
CA ILE A 402 -12.25 -12.07 20.01
C ILE A 402 -12.38 -13.29 19.10
N LEU A 403 -13.53 -13.48 18.47
CA LEU A 403 -13.72 -14.47 17.41
C LEU A 403 -13.94 -13.75 16.08
N ALA A 404 -13.23 -14.15 15.04
CA ALA A 404 -13.36 -13.56 13.72
C ALA A 404 -13.58 -14.62 12.64
N THR A 405 -14.42 -14.31 11.65
CA THR A 405 -14.62 -15.14 10.47
C THR A 405 -13.92 -14.55 9.25
N ASN A 406 -13.25 -15.41 8.46
CA ASN A 406 -12.69 -15.04 7.15
C ASN A 406 -13.69 -15.26 5.99
N THR A 407 -14.96 -15.53 6.26
CA THR A 407 -15.96 -15.74 5.20
C THR A 407 -16.00 -14.58 4.19
N SER A 408 -16.34 -14.88 2.94
CA SER A 408 -16.41 -13.90 1.84
C SER A 408 -17.83 -13.60 1.39
N TYR A 409 -18.77 -14.53 1.60
CA TYR A 409 -20.15 -14.42 1.09
C TYR A 409 -21.23 -14.78 2.10
N LEU A 410 -20.87 -15.36 3.25
CA LEU A 410 -21.84 -15.66 4.30
C LEU A 410 -22.08 -14.43 5.17
N ASN A 411 -23.27 -14.37 5.75
CA ASN A 411 -23.66 -13.32 6.69
C ASN A 411 -22.99 -13.56 8.07
N PRO A 412 -22.04 -12.71 8.51
CA PRO A 412 -21.41 -12.88 9.81
C PRO A 412 -22.37 -12.68 11.00
N ASP A 413 -23.48 -11.94 10.83
CA ASP A 413 -24.48 -11.76 11.88
C ASP A 413 -25.22 -13.06 12.21
N GLU A 414 -25.45 -13.92 11.21
CA GLU A 414 -26.05 -15.25 11.43
C GLU A 414 -25.12 -16.14 12.24
N ILE A 415 -23.81 -16.11 11.94
CA ILE A 415 -22.78 -16.81 12.72
C ILE A 415 -22.74 -16.24 14.15
N ALA A 416 -22.81 -14.92 14.29
CA ALA A 416 -22.73 -14.27 15.59
C ALA A 416 -23.93 -14.61 16.49
N SER A 417 -25.13 -14.63 15.92
CA SER A 417 -26.39 -14.94 16.61
C SER A 417 -26.42 -16.33 17.25
N ALA A 418 -25.59 -17.26 16.77
CA ALA A 418 -25.49 -18.61 17.31
C ALA A 418 -24.61 -18.71 18.56
N THR A 419 -23.95 -17.63 18.96
CA THR A 419 -23.07 -17.59 20.14
C THR A 419 -23.76 -16.90 21.33
N ALA A 420 -23.31 -17.18 22.55
CA ALA A 420 -23.82 -16.52 23.75
C ALA A 420 -23.32 -15.08 23.89
N ARG A 421 -22.26 -14.71 23.15
CA ARG A 421 -21.58 -13.40 23.24
C ARG A 421 -21.33 -12.81 21.85
N PRO A 422 -22.38 -12.40 21.12
CA PRO A 422 -22.23 -11.93 19.74
C PRO A 422 -21.34 -10.67 19.65
N GLY A 423 -21.25 -9.85 20.69
CA GLY A 423 -20.47 -8.61 20.64
C GLY A 423 -18.95 -8.75 20.57
N ARG A 424 -18.40 -9.95 20.70
CA ARG A 424 -16.97 -10.25 20.47
C ARG A 424 -16.68 -10.89 19.12
N ILE A 425 -17.65 -10.84 18.21
CA ILE A 425 -17.54 -11.38 16.86
C ILE A 425 -17.34 -10.26 15.86
N ALA A 426 -16.41 -10.44 14.93
CA ALA A 426 -16.18 -9.54 13.79
C ALA A 426 -15.87 -10.34 12.53
N GLY A 427 -15.95 -9.73 11.35
CA GLY A 427 -15.37 -10.31 10.14
C GLY A 427 -13.94 -9.80 9.92
N LEU A 428 -13.05 -10.70 9.51
CA LEU A 428 -11.71 -10.38 9.02
C LEU A 428 -11.53 -11.06 7.67
N HIS A 429 -12.04 -10.43 6.61
CA HIS A 429 -11.99 -10.97 5.27
C HIS A 429 -10.65 -10.65 4.61
N PHE A 430 -9.76 -11.65 4.59
CA PHE A 430 -8.46 -11.59 3.91
C PHE A 430 -8.60 -12.00 2.44
N PHE A 431 -7.78 -11.39 1.58
CA PHE A 431 -7.75 -11.67 0.15
C PHE A 431 -6.64 -12.68 -0.18
N SER A 432 -6.94 -13.66 -1.02
CA SER A 432 -5.95 -14.68 -1.42
C SER A 432 -4.94 -14.14 -2.42
N PRO A 433 -3.63 -14.43 -2.29
CA PRO A 433 -2.98 -15.10 -1.15
C PRO A 433 -2.87 -14.18 0.07
N ALA A 434 -3.32 -14.64 1.25
CA ALA A 434 -3.46 -13.80 2.45
C ALA A 434 -2.13 -13.24 2.97
N ASN A 435 -1.00 -13.89 2.73
CA ASN A 435 0.33 -13.40 3.11
C ASN A 435 0.91 -12.34 2.14
N VAL A 436 0.25 -12.11 1.00
CA VAL A 436 0.71 -11.19 -0.05
C VAL A 436 -0.21 -9.98 -0.16
N MET A 437 -1.52 -10.20 -0.18
CA MET A 437 -2.50 -9.13 -0.40
C MET A 437 -2.52 -8.13 0.76
N ARG A 438 -2.53 -6.83 0.45
CA ARG A 438 -2.52 -5.75 1.45
C ARG A 438 -3.88 -5.54 2.11
N LEU A 439 -4.96 -5.77 1.37
CA LEU A 439 -6.32 -5.48 1.83
C LEU A 439 -6.80 -6.50 2.87
N THR A 440 -7.51 -6.01 3.88
CA THR A 440 -8.39 -6.82 4.73
C THR A 440 -9.66 -6.02 4.98
N GLU A 441 -10.80 -6.56 4.58
CA GLU A 441 -12.10 -5.97 4.94
C GLU A 441 -12.41 -6.38 6.38
N VAL A 442 -12.56 -5.38 7.25
CA VAL A 442 -12.93 -5.55 8.66
C VAL A 442 -14.44 -5.36 8.75
N VAL A 443 -15.17 -6.47 8.85
CA VAL A 443 -16.63 -6.45 8.80
C VAL A 443 -17.19 -6.16 10.18
N ASP A 444 -17.89 -5.05 10.28
CA ASP A 444 -18.58 -4.58 11.46
C ASP A 444 -19.97 -5.24 11.54
N CYS A 445 -20.04 -6.37 12.23
CA CYS A 445 -21.31 -7.08 12.49
C CYS A 445 -22.21 -6.23 13.39
N ALA A 446 -23.52 -6.41 13.32
CA ALA A 446 -24.52 -5.61 14.04
C ALA A 446 -24.28 -5.56 15.56
N ALA A 447 -23.78 -6.65 16.15
CA ALA A 447 -23.51 -6.74 17.57
C ALA A 447 -22.07 -6.34 17.96
N THR A 448 -21.15 -6.14 17.01
CA THR A 448 -19.70 -5.98 17.28
C THR A 448 -19.44 -4.82 18.24
N ALA A 449 -18.82 -5.13 19.37
CA ALA A 449 -18.48 -4.13 20.37
C ALA A 449 -17.39 -3.17 19.83
N PRO A 450 -17.42 -1.87 20.20
CA PRO A 450 -16.44 -0.90 19.71
C PRO A 450 -14.97 -1.29 19.98
N ASP A 451 -14.67 -1.84 21.16
CA ASP A 451 -13.32 -2.27 21.53
C ASP A 451 -12.85 -3.48 20.70
N VAL A 452 -13.77 -4.35 20.29
CA VAL A 452 -13.50 -5.50 19.40
C VAL A 452 -13.18 -5.02 17.99
N LEU A 453 -13.97 -4.08 17.45
CA LEU A 453 -13.68 -3.49 16.14
C LEU A 453 -12.34 -2.73 16.15
N ALA A 454 -12.08 -1.95 17.20
CA ALA A 454 -10.80 -1.25 17.37
C ALA A 454 -9.61 -2.24 17.43
N SER A 455 -9.79 -3.39 18.10
CA SER A 455 -8.81 -4.47 18.18
C SER A 455 -8.57 -5.13 16.82
N ALA A 456 -9.63 -5.39 16.05
CA ALA A 456 -9.53 -5.95 14.70
C ALA A 456 -8.74 -5.02 13.76
N ILE A 457 -9.04 -3.71 13.78
CA ILE A 457 -8.30 -2.69 13.01
C ILE A 457 -6.83 -2.64 13.46
N ALA A 458 -6.57 -2.58 14.77
CA ALA A 458 -5.21 -2.54 15.30
C ALA A 458 -4.40 -3.81 14.94
N PHE A 459 -5.04 -4.98 15.00
CA PHE A 459 -4.48 -6.26 14.60
C PHE A 459 -4.05 -6.23 13.13
N VAL A 460 -4.97 -5.89 12.21
CA VAL A 460 -4.69 -5.80 10.76
C VAL A 460 -3.57 -4.80 10.46
N ARG A 461 -3.56 -3.63 11.12
CA ARG A 461 -2.47 -2.65 10.95
C ARG A 461 -1.12 -3.20 11.40
N LYS A 462 -1.07 -3.92 12.52
CA LYS A 462 0.16 -4.56 13.00
C LYS A 462 0.65 -5.68 12.06
N LEU A 463 -0.23 -6.30 11.27
CA LEU A 463 0.15 -7.19 10.16
C LEU A 463 0.81 -6.48 8.98
N GLY A 464 0.87 -5.14 8.97
CA GLY A 464 1.30 -4.35 7.82
C GLY A 464 0.27 -4.30 6.68
N LYS A 465 -1.00 -4.59 7.00
CA LYS A 465 -2.12 -4.60 6.06
C LYS A 465 -2.98 -3.33 6.16
N LEU A 466 -3.78 -3.09 5.13
CA LEU A 466 -4.73 -1.99 5.03
C LEU A 466 -6.12 -2.49 5.50
N PRO A 467 -6.57 -2.10 6.70
CA PRO A 467 -7.94 -2.35 7.11
C PRO A 467 -8.88 -1.37 6.39
N VAL A 468 -9.94 -1.90 5.80
CA VAL A 468 -11.10 -1.11 5.35
C VAL A 468 -12.33 -1.64 6.09
N VAL A 469 -13.01 -0.77 6.85
CA VAL A 469 -14.18 -1.17 7.64
C VAL A 469 -15.42 -1.16 6.76
N CYS A 470 -16.24 -2.20 6.84
CA CYS A 470 -17.48 -2.31 6.09
C CYS A 470 -18.61 -2.94 6.91
N GLY A 471 -19.85 -2.66 6.53
CA GLY A 471 -21.03 -3.31 7.05
C GLY A 471 -21.25 -4.70 6.46
N VAL A 472 -22.27 -5.39 6.98
CA VAL A 472 -22.63 -6.74 6.55
C VAL A 472 -23.53 -6.72 5.31
N THR A 473 -23.04 -7.29 4.22
CA THR A 473 -23.81 -7.60 3.00
C THR A 473 -23.14 -8.78 2.29
N GLU A 474 -23.85 -9.46 1.39
CA GLU A 474 -23.27 -10.55 0.61
C GLU A 474 -22.11 -10.02 -0.26
N GLY A 475 -20.88 -10.44 0.05
CA GLY A 475 -19.69 -10.00 -0.68
C GLY A 475 -19.09 -8.67 -0.21
N PHE A 476 -19.59 -8.10 0.89
CA PHE A 476 -19.09 -6.85 1.49
C PHE A 476 -18.97 -5.71 0.46
N ILE A 477 -17.84 -5.00 0.42
CA ILE A 477 -17.60 -3.98 -0.62
C ILE A 477 -17.05 -4.68 -1.87
N GLY A 478 -15.95 -5.42 -1.69
CA GLY A 478 -15.15 -5.91 -2.80
C GLY A 478 -15.89 -6.85 -3.74
N ASN A 479 -16.39 -7.96 -3.20
CA ASN A 479 -17.00 -9.02 -4.02
C ASN A 479 -18.35 -8.58 -4.58
N ARG A 480 -19.04 -7.66 -3.90
CA ARG A 480 -20.27 -7.05 -4.38
C ARG A 480 -20.01 -6.16 -5.60
N LEU A 481 -19.03 -5.26 -5.53
CA LEU A 481 -18.60 -4.46 -6.68
C LEU A 481 -18.13 -5.36 -7.84
N TYR A 482 -17.31 -6.38 -7.54
CA TYR A 482 -16.84 -7.36 -8.51
C TYR A 482 -17.97 -8.04 -9.26
N SER A 483 -19.02 -8.43 -8.54
CA SER A 483 -20.20 -9.06 -9.13
C SER A 483 -20.94 -8.12 -10.08
N ALA A 484 -21.05 -6.83 -9.74
CA ALA A 484 -21.76 -5.84 -10.54
C ALA A 484 -21.07 -5.59 -11.88
N TYR A 485 -19.76 -5.29 -11.88
CA TYR A 485 -19.05 -5.03 -13.13
C TYR A 485 -18.78 -6.31 -13.94
N ARG A 486 -18.73 -7.49 -13.29
CA ARG A 486 -18.75 -8.77 -14.01
C ARG A 486 -20.05 -9.01 -14.75
N ARG A 487 -21.18 -8.78 -14.09
CA ARG A 487 -22.49 -8.88 -14.73
C ARG A 487 -22.57 -7.97 -15.96
N GLU A 488 -22.04 -6.75 -15.86
CA GLU A 488 -21.97 -5.82 -17.00
C GLU A 488 -21.06 -6.34 -18.14
N ALA A 489 -19.91 -6.93 -17.82
CA ALA A 489 -19.05 -7.58 -18.82
C ALA A 489 -19.76 -8.76 -19.52
N GLU A 490 -20.47 -9.59 -18.76
CA GLU A 490 -21.26 -10.71 -19.28
C GLU A 490 -22.40 -10.22 -20.18
N PHE A 491 -23.06 -9.10 -19.85
CA PHE A 491 -24.06 -8.47 -20.73
C PHE A 491 -23.45 -8.02 -22.06
N MET A 492 -22.27 -7.39 -22.04
CA MET A 492 -21.60 -6.98 -23.28
C MET A 492 -21.18 -8.18 -24.13
N VAL A 493 -20.75 -9.29 -23.51
CA VAL A 493 -20.43 -10.52 -24.23
C VAL A 493 -21.69 -11.15 -24.83
N GLU A 494 -22.83 -11.14 -24.15
CA GLU A 494 -24.08 -11.60 -24.75
C GLU A 494 -24.53 -10.66 -25.88
N ASP A 495 -24.37 -9.34 -25.73
CA ASP A 495 -24.77 -8.31 -26.70
C ASP A 495 -23.88 -8.25 -27.96
N GLY A 496 -22.65 -8.75 -27.92
CA GLY A 496 -21.81 -8.79 -29.13
C GLY A 496 -20.30 -8.79 -28.95
N ALA A 497 -19.76 -8.40 -27.80
CA ALA A 497 -18.33 -8.42 -27.53
C ALA A 497 -17.77 -9.84 -27.40
N ALA A 498 -16.49 -10.05 -27.72
CA ALA A 498 -15.76 -11.25 -27.33
C ALA A 498 -15.11 -11.06 -25.93
N PRO A 499 -14.93 -12.13 -25.13
CA PRO A 499 -14.24 -12.05 -23.84
C PRO A 499 -12.86 -11.39 -23.94
N GLU A 500 -12.07 -11.74 -24.96
CA GLU A 500 -10.77 -11.15 -25.25
C GLU A 500 -10.82 -9.65 -25.58
N GLU A 501 -11.89 -9.15 -26.20
CA GLU A 501 -12.03 -7.72 -26.47
C GLU A 501 -12.24 -6.94 -25.17
N VAL A 502 -13.05 -7.49 -24.26
CA VAL A 502 -13.30 -6.90 -22.94
C VAL A 502 -12.03 -6.91 -22.09
N ASP A 503 -11.35 -8.05 -22.04
CA ASP A 503 -10.10 -8.20 -21.29
C ASP A 503 -9.00 -7.28 -21.84
N ALA A 504 -8.84 -7.22 -23.16
CA ALA A 504 -7.85 -6.34 -23.80
C ALA A 504 -8.14 -4.86 -23.54
N ALA A 505 -9.42 -4.44 -23.55
CA ALA A 505 -9.79 -3.06 -23.25
C ALA A 505 -9.42 -2.67 -21.80
N LEU A 506 -9.70 -3.54 -20.82
CA LEU A 506 -9.32 -3.31 -19.42
C LEU A 506 -7.79 -3.29 -19.22
N GLU A 507 -7.07 -4.23 -19.83
CA GLU A 507 -5.61 -4.33 -19.75
C GLU A 507 -4.91 -3.13 -20.41
N ALA A 508 -5.42 -2.69 -21.57
CA ALA A 508 -4.94 -1.48 -22.23
C ALA A 508 -5.20 -0.22 -21.39
N TRP A 509 -6.33 -0.18 -20.68
CA TRP A 509 -6.68 0.93 -19.80
C TRP A 509 -5.81 1.02 -18.54
N GLY A 510 -5.33 -0.12 -18.05
CA GLY A 510 -4.34 -0.19 -16.97
C GLY A 510 -4.60 -1.24 -15.90
N PHE A 511 -5.62 -2.09 -16.04
CA PHE A 511 -5.77 -3.25 -15.16
C PHE A 511 -4.63 -4.26 -15.42
N PRO A 512 -4.13 -4.94 -14.38
CA PRO A 512 -3.07 -5.95 -14.55
C PRO A 512 -3.57 -7.21 -15.28
N MET A 513 -4.87 -7.46 -15.26
CA MET A 513 -5.52 -8.61 -15.89
C MET A 513 -6.97 -8.25 -16.21
N GLY A 514 -7.44 -8.70 -17.37
CA GLY A 514 -8.84 -8.59 -17.75
C GLY A 514 -9.78 -9.43 -16.87
N ILE A 515 -11.06 -9.07 -16.88
CA ILE A 515 -12.05 -9.63 -15.97
C ILE A 515 -12.30 -11.11 -16.20
N PHE A 516 -12.35 -11.58 -17.45
CA PHE A 516 -12.61 -12.99 -17.76
C PHE A 516 -11.41 -13.87 -17.40
N ALA A 517 -10.20 -13.38 -17.62
CA ALA A 517 -8.98 -14.04 -17.15
C ALA A 517 -8.89 -14.10 -15.62
N VAL A 518 -9.41 -13.08 -14.90
CA VAL A 518 -9.56 -13.13 -13.43
C VAL A 518 -10.59 -14.17 -13.02
N ASN A 519 -11.73 -14.28 -13.72
CA ASN A 519 -12.74 -15.31 -13.45
C ASN A 519 -12.15 -16.73 -13.61
N ASP A 520 -11.37 -16.95 -14.67
CA ASP A 520 -10.69 -18.24 -14.90
C ASP A 520 -9.61 -18.53 -13.85
N MET A 521 -8.96 -17.50 -13.32
CA MET A 521 -8.01 -17.66 -12.22
C MET A 521 -8.70 -17.98 -10.89
N ALA A 522 -9.84 -17.36 -10.61
CA ALA A 522 -10.61 -17.56 -9.38
C ALA A 522 -11.34 -18.91 -9.36
N GLY A 523 -11.84 -19.36 -10.51
CA GLY A 523 -12.65 -20.56 -10.66
C GLY A 523 -14.11 -20.22 -10.97
N LEU A 524 -14.59 -20.64 -12.13
CA LEU A 524 -15.96 -20.33 -12.59
C LEU A 524 -17.05 -21.00 -11.75
N GLU A 525 -16.74 -22.15 -11.14
CA GLU A 525 -17.66 -22.92 -10.33
C GLU A 525 -18.11 -22.19 -9.06
N ILE A 526 -17.28 -21.29 -8.53
CA ILE A 526 -17.60 -20.52 -7.32
C ILE A 526 -18.78 -19.59 -7.62
N ALA A 527 -18.67 -18.83 -8.71
CA ALA A 527 -19.73 -17.96 -9.19
C ALA A 527 -20.98 -18.75 -9.61
N TRP A 528 -20.80 -19.91 -10.24
CA TRP A 528 -21.89 -20.78 -10.65
C TRP A 528 -22.67 -21.36 -9.46
N ALA A 529 -21.97 -21.82 -8.40
CA ALA A 529 -22.60 -22.29 -7.18
C ALA A 529 -23.47 -21.19 -6.54
N ARG A 530 -22.96 -19.94 -6.50
CA ARG A 530 -23.73 -18.79 -6.04
C ARG A 530 -24.97 -18.54 -6.90
N ARG A 531 -24.83 -18.51 -8.23
CA ARG A 531 -25.97 -18.30 -9.15
C ARG A 531 -27.03 -19.38 -8.99
N LYS A 532 -26.64 -20.65 -8.77
CA LYS A 532 -27.57 -21.76 -8.48
C LYS A 532 -28.33 -21.57 -7.17
N ARG A 533 -27.65 -21.16 -6.08
CA ARG A 533 -28.33 -20.87 -4.80
C ARG A 533 -29.34 -19.73 -4.92
N GLN A 534 -29.02 -18.72 -5.73
CA GLN A 534 -29.88 -17.56 -5.96
C GLN A 534 -31.00 -17.81 -6.99
N ALA A 535 -30.98 -18.93 -7.72
CA ALA A 535 -31.91 -19.17 -8.83
C ALA A 535 -33.39 -19.09 -8.39
N ALA A 536 -33.72 -19.61 -7.21
CA ALA A 536 -35.08 -19.58 -6.66
C ALA A 536 -35.54 -18.18 -6.21
N MET A 537 -34.61 -17.27 -5.91
CA MET A 537 -34.89 -15.90 -5.43
C MET A 537 -34.60 -14.84 -6.49
N ARG A 538 -34.18 -15.26 -7.69
CA ARG A 538 -33.86 -14.34 -8.79
C ARG A 538 -35.15 -13.74 -9.32
N ASP A 539 -35.16 -12.43 -9.50
CA ASP A 539 -36.25 -11.74 -10.20
C ASP A 539 -36.39 -12.34 -11.62
N PRO A 540 -37.56 -12.93 -11.95
CA PRO A 540 -37.80 -13.47 -13.28
C PRO A 540 -37.72 -12.44 -14.42
N GLN A 541 -37.88 -11.15 -14.10
CA GLN A 541 -37.75 -10.06 -15.08
C GLN A 541 -36.31 -9.59 -15.27
N ALA A 542 -35.40 -9.95 -14.37
CA ALA A 542 -34.01 -9.55 -14.49
C ALA A 542 -33.32 -10.28 -15.66
N ARG A 543 -32.56 -9.53 -16.47
CA ARG A 543 -31.74 -10.09 -17.53
C ARG A 543 -30.75 -11.11 -16.96
N TYR A 544 -30.70 -12.31 -17.55
CA TYR A 544 -29.80 -13.38 -17.14
C TYR A 544 -28.93 -13.88 -18.29
N VAL A 545 -27.62 -13.92 -18.10
CA VAL A 545 -26.65 -14.44 -19.09
C VAL A 545 -26.25 -15.86 -18.73
N GLU A 546 -26.58 -16.82 -19.59
CA GLU A 546 -26.37 -18.26 -19.33
C GLU A 546 -24.98 -18.76 -19.74
N ILE A 547 -24.20 -17.94 -20.45
CA ILE A 547 -22.91 -18.32 -21.07
C ILE A 547 -21.97 -18.92 -20.01
N ALA A 548 -21.79 -18.24 -18.88
CA ALA A 548 -20.92 -18.70 -17.80
C ALA A 548 -21.40 -20.00 -17.13
N ASP A 549 -22.71 -20.27 -17.12
CA ASP A 549 -23.27 -21.51 -16.60
C ASP A 549 -22.99 -22.67 -17.55
N ARG A 550 -23.23 -22.48 -18.85
CA ARG A 550 -22.96 -23.50 -19.87
C ARG A 550 -21.48 -23.86 -19.94
N LEU A 551 -20.58 -22.91 -19.70
CA LEU A 551 -19.14 -23.20 -19.53
C LEU A 551 -18.90 -24.16 -18.36
N CYS A 552 -19.53 -23.92 -17.22
CA CYS A 552 -19.41 -24.78 -16.04
C CYS A 552 -20.03 -26.17 -16.27
N GLU A 553 -21.18 -26.25 -16.94
CA GLU A 553 -21.83 -27.50 -17.33
C GLU A 553 -20.95 -28.33 -18.27
N ALA A 554 -20.16 -27.68 -19.12
CA ALA A 554 -19.16 -28.31 -19.97
C ALA A 554 -17.85 -28.64 -19.22
N GLY A 555 -17.81 -28.51 -17.88
CA GLY A 555 -16.64 -28.82 -17.06
C GLY A 555 -15.49 -27.81 -17.16
N ARG A 556 -15.76 -26.61 -17.67
CA ARG A 556 -14.76 -25.55 -17.84
C ARG A 556 -14.74 -24.67 -16.59
N PHE A 557 -13.80 -24.93 -15.69
CA PHE A 557 -13.70 -24.26 -14.39
C PHE A 557 -12.53 -23.27 -14.29
N GLY A 558 -11.90 -22.91 -15.42
CA GLY A 558 -10.79 -21.98 -15.48
C GLY A 558 -9.43 -22.66 -15.47
N ARG A 559 -8.41 -21.96 -14.95
CA ARG A 559 -7.00 -22.38 -15.00
C ARG A 559 -6.75 -23.72 -14.32
N LYS A 560 -7.47 -24.01 -13.24
CA LYS A 560 -7.31 -25.27 -12.48
C LYS A 560 -7.69 -26.52 -13.29
N THR A 561 -8.57 -26.38 -14.28
CA THR A 561 -8.95 -27.45 -15.23
C THR A 561 -8.32 -27.25 -16.60
N GLY A 562 -7.41 -26.28 -16.74
CA GLY A 562 -6.81 -25.90 -18.01
C GLY A 562 -7.77 -25.25 -19.01
N ARG A 563 -9.05 -25.03 -18.68
CA ARG A 563 -10.10 -24.56 -19.61
C ARG A 563 -11.19 -23.78 -18.86
N GLY A 564 -11.50 -22.58 -19.32
CA GLY A 564 -12.52 -21.66 -18.79
C GLY A 564 -13.14 -20.82 -19.90
N TRP A 565 -13.19 -19.48 -19.73
CA TRP A 565 -13.40 -18.54 -20.84
C TRP A 565 -12.30 -18.64 -21.89
N TYR A 566 -11.07 -18.96 -21.46
CA TYR A 566 -9.91 -19.22 -22.30
C TYR A 566 -9.50 -20.69 -22.27
N ASP A 567 -8.67 -21.09 -23.22
CA ASP A 567 -7.86 -22.31 -23.14
C ASP A 567 -6.53 -22.00 -22.43
N TYR A 568 -6.12 -22.91 -21.55
CA TYR A 568 -4.86 -22.91 -20.80
C TYR A 568 -4.17 -24.28 -20.88
N SER A 569 -4.51 -25.10 -21.89
CA SER A 569 -3.96 -26.45 -22.06
C SER A 569 -2.43 -26.51 -22.14
N ASP A 570 -1.79 -25.45 -22.65
CA ASP A 570 -0.34 -25.27 -22.71
C ASP A 570 0.21 -24.35 -21.59
N GLY A 571 -0.63 -23.94 -20.64
CA GLY A 571 -0.31 -23.02 -19.55
C GLY A 571 -0.44 -21.54 -19.91
N GLU A 572 -0.62 -21.17 -21.18
CA GLU A 572 -0.78 -19.79 -21.65
C GLU A 572 -2.25 -19.44 -21.90
N ARG A 573 -2.61 -18.16 -21.81
CA ARG A 573 -4.00 -17.70 -22.09
C ARG A 573 -4.22 -17.67 -23.61
N ARG A 574 -5.12 -18.50 -24.14
CA ARG A 574 -5.54 -18.47 -25.56
C ARG A 574 -7.05 -18.38 -25.74
N SER A 575 -7.50 -17.67 -26.79
CA SER A 575 -8.90 -17.73 -27.22
C SER A 575 -9.29 -19.16 -27.59
N ASP A 576 -10.48 -19.60 -27.19
CA ASP A 576 -11.00 -20.94 -27.47
C ASP A 576 -12.19 -20.86 -28.46
N PRO A 577 -12.07 -21.41 -29.69
CA PRO A 577 -13.17 -21.43 -30.65
C PRO A 577 -14.45 -22.11 -30.14
N GLN A 578 -14.36 -23.03 -29.19
CA GLN A 578 -15.54 -23.66 -28.58
C GLN A 578 -16.31 -22.67 -27.70
N VAL A 579 -15.62 -21.75 -27.04
CA VAL A 579 -16.27 -20.68 -26.25
C VAL A 579 -16.95 -19.70 -27.19
N ALA A 580 -16.30 -19.31 -28.30
CA ALA A 580 -16.92 -18.48 -29.33
C ALA A 580 -18.19 -19.12 -29.91
N ALA A 581 -18.15 -20.41 -30.26
CA ALA A 581 -19.32 -21.15 -30.76
C ALA A 581 -20.45 -21.24 -29.72
N LEU A 582 -20.11 -21.41 -28.43
CA LEU A 582 -21.09 -21.42 -27.35
C LEU A 582 -21.77 -20.06 -27.18
N ILE A 583 -21.01 -18.96 -27.26
CA ILE A 583 -21.55 -17.60 -27.19
C ILE A 583 -22.54 -17.39 -28.35
N GLU A 584 -22.17 -17.73 -29.58
CA GLU A 584 -23.06 -17.62 -30.75
C GLU A 584 -24.33 -18.46 -30.61
N ALA A 585 -24.22 -19.68 -30.07
CA ALA A 585 -25.38 -20.52 -29.81
C ALA A 585 -26.34 -19.91 -28.77
N VAL A 586 -25.82 -19.25 -27.73
CA VAL A 586 -26.64 -18.54 -26.73
C VAL A 586 -27.30 -17.31 -27.34
N ARG A 587 -26.59 -16.54 -28.17
CA ARG A 587 -27.13 -15.37 -28.87
C ARG A 587 -28.27 -15.78 -29.81
N ALA A 588 -28.06 -16.82 -30.61
CA ALA A 588 -29.08 -17.36 -31.52
C ALA A 588 -30.31 -17.86 -30.77
N ALA A 589 -30.15 -18.54 -29.63
CA ALA A 589 -31.27 -19.03 -28.82
C ALA A 589 -32.12 -17.91 -28.18
N LYS A 590 -31.58 -16.69 -28.09
CA LYS A 590 -32.25 -15.51 -27.52
C LYS A 590 -32.59 -14.45 -28.57
N ASP A 591 -32.45 -14.77 -29.86
CA ASP A 591 -32.65 -13.84 -30.98
C ASP A 591 -31.84 -12.54 -30.86
N ILE A 592 -30.64 -12.61 -30.27
CA ILE A 592 -29.76 -11.45 -30.07
C ILE A 592 -28.92 -11.23 -31.33
N VAL A 593 -29.06 -10.04 -31.92
CA VAL A 593 -28.19 -9.58 -33.02
C VAL A 593 -26.92 -8.96 -32.42
N PRO A 594 -25.73 -9.55 -32.66
CA PRO A 594 -24.49 -9.04 -32.10
C PRO A 594 -24.19 -7.62 -32.58
N ARG A 595 -23.85 -6.73 -31.65
CA ARG A 595 -23.33 -5.39 -31.95
C ARG A 595 -21.86 -5.25 -31.63
N ARG A 596 -21.20 -4.28 -32.28
CA ARG A 596 -19.80 -3.95 -31.98
C ARG A 596 -19.71 -3.03 -30.76
N PHE A 597 -18.60 -3.17 -30.05
CA PHE A 597 -18.23 -2.35 -28.90
C PHE A 597 -16.84 -1.76 -29.14
N SER A 598 -16.67 -0.46 -28.90
CA SER A 598 -15.33 0.12 -28.88
C SER A 598 -14.65 -0.15 -27.53
N PRO A 599 -13.30 -0.18 -27.46
CA PRO A 599 -12.59 -0.31 -26.19
C PRO A 599 -13.00 0.75 -25.15
N ASP A 600 -13.22 1.99 -25.60
CA ASP A 600 -13.65 3.09 -24.73
C ASP A 600 -15.08 2.89 -24.20
N GLU A 601 -16.00 2.35 -25.02
CA GLU A 601 -17.35 2.01 -24.58
C GLU A 601 -17.33 0.91 -23.53
N ILE A 602 -16.55 -0.15 -23.76
CA ILE A 602 -16.38 -1.27 -22.80
C ILE A 602 -15.92 -0.72 -21.45
N VAL A 603 -14.82 0.04 -21.43
CA VAL A 603 -14.27 0.59 -20.19
C VAL A 603 -15.28 1.52 -19.52
N THR A 604 -15.95 2.38 -20.29
CA THR A 604 -16.92 3.33 -19.74
C THR A 604 -18.09 2.62 -19.06
N ARG A 605 -18.66 1.58 -19.70
CA ARG A 605 -19.75 0.79 -19.12
C ARG A 605 -19.32 0.07 -17.84
N LEU A 606 -18.12 -0.54 -17.84
CA LEU A 606 -17.62 -1.24 -16.66
C LEU A 606 -17.32 -0.29 -15.49
N LEU A 607 -16.74 0.88 -15.76
CA LEU A 607 -16.51 1.90 -14.73
C LEU A 607 -17.83 2.47 -14.18
N ALA A 608 -18.84 2.66 -15.04
CA ALA A 608 -20.17 3.09 -14.61
C ALA A 608 -20.81 2.04 -13.70
N ALA A 609 -20.78 0.76 -14.07
CA ALA A 609 -21.30 -0.33 -13.24
C ALA A 609 -20.61 -0.42 -11.87
N MET A 610 -19.29 -0.19 -11.81
CA MET A 610 -18.57 -0.09 -10.52
C MET A 610 -19.04 1.13 -9.70
N ALA A 611 -19.17 2.29 -10.32
CA ALA A 611 -19.56 3.52 -9.63
C ALA A 611 -21.00 3.44 -9.11
N ASP A 612 -21.94 2.89 -9.88
CA ASP A 612 -23.35 2.75 -9.51
C ASP A 612 -23.50 1.79 -8.33
N GLU A 613 -22.81 0.64 -8.34
CA GLU A 613 -22.79 -0.28 -7.20
C GLU A 613 -22.11 0.36 -5.99
N GLY A 614 -21.06 1.17 -6.20
CA GLY A 614 -20.42 1.93 -5.13
C GLY A 614 -21.35 2.95 -4.47
N LYS A 615 -22.20 3.63 -5.26
CA LYS A 615 -23.24 4.52 -4.74
C LYS A 615 -24.27 3.78 -3.91
N ALA A 616 -24.68 2.58 -4.35
CA ALA A 616 -25.58 1.73 -3.57
C ALA A 616 -24.96 1.34 -2.22
N LEU A 617 -23.69 0.91 -2.21
CA LEU A 617 -22.95 0.58 -0.99
C LEU A 617 -22.87 1.75 0.00
N LEU A 618 -22.72 2.99 -0.48
CA LEU A 618 -22.74 4.19 0.35
C LEU A 618 -24.13 4.49 0.89
N ALA A 619 -25.15 4.42 0.02
CA ALA A 619 -26.54 4.69 0.40
C ALA A 619 -27.06 3.70 1.45
N GLU A 620 -26.58 2.45 1.41
CA GLU A 620 -26.90 1.41 2.38
C GLU A 620 -26.04 1.46 3.65
N GLY A 621 -25.04 2.35 3.71
CA GLY A 621 -24.13 2.46 4.85
C GLY A 621 -23.15 1.28 4.99
N ILE A 622 -23.00 0.46 3.95
CA ILE A 622 -22.02 -0.64 3.94
C ILE A 622 -20.60 -0.10 3.88
N ALA A 623 -20.36 0.94 3.08
CA ALA A 623 -19.12 1.68 3.09
C ALA A 623 -19.36 3.06 3.73
N ALA A 624 -18.46 3.49 4.61
CA ALA A 624 -18.58 4.81 5.23
C ALA A 624 -18.22 5.95 4.27
N ARG A 625 -17.32 5.70 3.31
CA ARG A 625 -16.76 6.72 2.40
C ARG A 625 -16.51 6.15 1.01
N ALA A 626 -16.64 7.00 -0.01
CA ALA A 626 -16.30 6.66 -1.39
C ALA A 626 -14.82 6.23 -1.54
N SER A 627 -13.93 6.87 -0.76
CA SER A 627 -12.51 6.54 -0.72
C SER A 627 -12.22 5.13 -0.21
N ASP A 628 -13.05 4.57 0.68
CA ASP A 628 -12.90 3.19 1.18
C ASP A 628 -13.17 2.17 0.06
N ILE A 629 -14.16 2.44 -0.79
CA ILE A 629 -14.48 1.62 -1.99
C ILE A 629 -13.32 1.65 -2.98
N ASP A 630 -12.77 2.84 -3.24
CA ASP A 630 -11.60 3.01 -4.11
C ASP A 630 -10.41 2.18 -3.64
N LEU A 631 -10.12 2.21 -2.33
CA LEU A 631 -9.04 1.43 -1.74
C LEU A 631 -9.25 -0.09 -1.87
N VAL A 632 -10.49 -0.55 -1.67
CA VAL A 632 -10.84 -1.96 -1.85
C VAL A 632 -10.57 -2.40 -3.29
N MET A 633 -10.99 -1.61 -4.28
CA MET A 633 -10.77 -1.94 -5.69
C MET A 633 -9.30 -1.90 -6.08
N ILE A 634 -8.52 -0.93 -5.56
CA ILE A 634 -7.08 -0.84 -5.83
C ILE A 634 -6.32 -2.02 -5.21
N ASN A 635 -6.58 -2.32 -3.93
CA ASN A 635 -5.77 -3.27 -3.16
C ASN A 635 -6.30 -4.72 -3.20
N GLY A 636 -7.54 -4.93 -3.64
CA GLY A 636 -8.18 -6.24 -3.75
C GLY A 636 -8.38 -6.71 -5.20
N TYR A 637 -8.69 -5.79 -6.13
CA TYR A 637 -9.12 -6.13 -7.50
C TYR A 637 -8.24 -5.53 -8.60
N GLY A 638 -7.11 -4.93 -8.22
CA GLY A 638 -6.10 -4.45 -9.18
C GLY A 638 -6.53 -3.22 -9.96
N PHE A 639 -7.46 -2.41 -9.46
CA PHE A 639 -7.76 -1.13 -10.07
C PHE A 639 -6.48 -0.25 -10.08
N PRO A 640 -6.11 0.36 -11.22
CA PRO A 640 -4.88 1.13 -11.32
C PRO A 640 -4.90 2.36 -10.39
N ALA A 641 -4.07 2.36 -9.35
CA ALA A 641 -4.01 3.44 -8.36
C ALA A 641 -3.77 4.84 -8.96
N HIS A 642 -3.02 4.92 -10.06
CA HIS A 642 -2.76 6.15 -10.81
C HIS A 642 -4.00 6.71 -11.54
N LYS A 643 -5.13 5.98 -11.48
CA LYS A 643 -6.45 6.42 -11.93
C LYS A 643 -7.42 6.69 -10.76
N GLY A 644 -6.99 6.46 -9.50
CA GLY A 644 -7.67 6.91 -8.26
C GLY A 644 -8.63 5.89 -7.64
N GLY A 645 -9.40 5.20 -8.48
CA GLY A 645 -10.46 4.28 -8.06
C GLY A 645 -11.77 4.55 -8.82
N PRO A 646 -12.75 3.64 -8.82
CA PRO A 646 -14.01 3.85 -9.55
C PRO A 646 -14.79 5.08 -9.08
N MET A 647 -14.83 5.37 -7.78
CA MET A 647 -15.57 6.49 -7.22
C MET A 647 -14.90 7.83 -7.55
N PHE A 648 -13.57 7.91 -7.40
CA PHE A 648 -12.80 9.07 -7.87
C PHE A 648 -12.98 9.32 -9.37
N ARG A 649 -13.06 8.26 -10.20
CA ARG A 649 -13.27 8.39 -11.65
C ARG A 649 -14.65 8.92 -12.00
N ALA A 650 -15.66 8.59 -11.20
CA ALA A 650 -17.03 9.07 -11.35
C ALA A 650 -17.23 10.52 -10.84
N GLY A 651 -16.23 11.12 -10.17
CA GLY A 651 -16.33 12.47 -9.62
C GLY A 651 -17.04 12.53 -8.26
N GLU A 652 -17.08 11.40 -7.55
CA GLU A 652 -17.74 11.25 -6.24
C GLU A 652 -16.79 11.55 -5.06
N VAL A 653 -15.55 11.99 -5.33
CA VAL A 653 -14.51 12.31 -4.32
C VAL A 653 -13.83 13.63 -4.59
#